data_AF-A0A4T0J804-F1
#
_entry.id   AF-A0A4T0J804-F1
#
_cell.length_a   1.000
_cell.length_b   1.000
_cell.length_c   1.000
_cell.angle_alpha   90.00
_cell.angle_beta   90.00
_cell.angle_gamma   90.00
#
_symmetry.space_group_name_H-M   'P 1'
#
loop_
_entity.id
_entity.type
_entity.pdbx_description
1 polymer ?
#
loop_
_entity_poly.entity_id
_entity_poly.type
_entity_poly.pdbx_seq_one_letter_code
_entity_poly.pdbx_strand_id
1 'polypeptide(L)'
;MTQSSYFSNPSLDHGVAGMGAGIASTIAMQPLDLIKVRLQVTDKSTHKDLLSTFIRSNGWKGMWRGVTTNIIGNSVSWGGYFWLYTGVKNRLHSSHPARNLGPLEHLYAASEAGWFLITPIYIQNNLKAGSIIAITTNPLWLIKTRIFSTKQHDKGAYRGLAHGLIEIGRKEGMRGYWKGTLLALFGVLQGAIQFAVYEELKIWRSKSSGNLSNTPTWLSNWEYTLMSGASKLFALGTTYPYQVVRTRIQATLNLYYLKRQLGYFGSKRFCFNCPMSSNTLEKRQSSLPPVINILNKDSSKPSGLKALYCHPLLQVSIVGLICFCGPGLFNALTGLGGGGQASPEVANKANAALYATFATVAWFGGSVVNLIGPILAMMIGSAGYCLYIGSFLALNYHPDAGGFNIAAGAILGCCAGLLWTAQGSLMLSYPTEDKKGLYTSIFWVIFNFGGVIGSAVSVGTNWDSEQGGVTNSTYIAFVAVTALGVLLPLTLRAPSKMIREDGSAVVIERATTWKTELINLYRALVDDPWITLLFPFFFASNWFYTYQFNDFNAALHNVRTRSLNGLCYWLAQIVGAVIFGQLLDISRVNRKWRATIGWCVLFAMVWATNAGFYTIQRQFFDTPTDQIDTIDLTSSRYPHRIVLYIFAGALDAAWQTYAYWMMGSMSNDPSKLAFYAGFYKGLQSAGAAIIWACDSQMGSLGALASSWALMAGGLLLALPMVWWRIKNHTTLADETMVRDVEDVDEHARPHELACLTLSFIQLTRMSIDIVCCTNWELTAYHVPLIVAKYKGYFKDENLRVATIHPEDVSDVTEIVGSGKADLGLKAMIHTLAGKARGYPIKSIGTLMDEPFTGLLYLKGNGVTNDFTSLKGKKIGYVGEFGKVQVAELAQAHGMRDDEYEAVRCGMNISKALIDGKIHAGIGLENMQQVELEEWCKSVNRPATDVQMLRIDQLAELGCCCFCSILYIGNEAWLEAHPNEARGFMKAVKRAADDLIRDPKGTWELFQELKPAMRSTLASLQFARSFNYMRSDLANVDRDWRKVTGYSQRLGIFPEELQPNYTNEYLSWELDDEEKVDGNAKQAEMIKKQAQVAQNGGVLVEAA
;
A
#
# COMPACT_ATOMS: atom_id res chain seq x y z
N MET A 1 31.91 -9.92 53.67
CA MET A 1 30.83 -9.77 54.65
C MET A 1 29.50 -9.74 53.90
N THR A 2 28.71 -10.81 54.00
CA THR A 2 27.32 -10.85 53.55
C THR A 2 26.50 -10.01 54.54
N GLN A 3 26.00 -8.84 54.13
CA GLN A 3 25.04 -8.11 54.96
C GLN A 3 23.82 -9.02 55.20
N SER A 4 23.46 -9.18 56.47
CA SER A 4 22.24 -9.88 56.87
C SER A 4 21.02 -9.16 56.29
N SER A 5 20.15 -9.90 55.60
CA SER A 5 18.89 -9.37 55.08
C SER A 5 18.06 -8.74 56.21
N TYR A 6 17.54 -7.52 56.01
CA TYR A 6 16.80 -6.77 57.03
C TYR A 6 15.44 -7.43 57.32
N PHE A 7 14.77 -7.94 56.30
CA PHE A 7 13.49 -8.66 56.40
C PHE A 7 13.63 -10.19 56.31
N SER A 8 14.81 -10.75 56.62
CA SER A 8 15.13 -12.20 56.53
C SER A 8 15.06 -12.82 55.12
N ASN A 9 14.50 -12.12 54.13
CA ASN A 9 14.44 -12.52 52.73
C ASN A 9 15.00 -11.40 51.83
N PRO A 10 16.13 -11.62 51.12
CA PRO A 10 16.72 -10.61 50.24
C PRO A 10 15.75 -10.06 49.19
N SER A 11 14.79 -10.86 48.72
CA SER A 11 13.77 -10.40 47.76
C SER A 11 12.89 -9.31 48.35
N LEU A 12 12.53 -9.39 49.64
CA LEU A 12 11.72 -8.38 50.31
C LEU A 12 12.50 -7.08 50.54
N ASP A 13 13.77 -7.17 50.92
CA ASP A 13 14.65 -6.01 51.05
C ASP A 13 14.75 -5.22 49.73
N HIS A 14 15.00 -5.93 48.62
CA HIS A 14 15.06 -5.33 47.30
C HIS A 14 13.70 -4.78 46.82
N GLY A 15 12.60 -5.43 47.20
CA GLY A 15 11.25 -4.91 46.93
C GLY A 15 10.94 -3.61 47.68
N VAL A 16 11.26 -3.54 48.97
CA VAL A 16 11.05 -2.31 49.78
C VAL A 16 11.98 -1.19 49.31
N ALA A 17 13.24 -1.49 49.00
CA ALA A 17 14.17 -0.54 48.41
C ALA A 17 13.68 -0.03 47.04
N GLY A 18 13.18 -0.92 46.19
CA GLY A 18 12.60 -0.58 44.89
C GLY A 18 11.37 0.32 45.00
N MET A 19 10.52 0.09 46.00
CA MET A 19 9.39 0.94 46.32
C MET A 19 9.84 2.33 46.79
N GLY A 20 10.79 2.42 47.73
CA GLY A 20 11.34 3.69 48.22
C GLY A 20 12.00 4.51 47.10
N ALA A 21 12.81 3.85 46.26
CA ALA A 21 13.42 4.47 45.08
C ALA A 21 12.37 4.94 44.06
N GLY A 22 11.29 4.16 43.86
CA GLY A 22 10.15 4.53 43.02
C GLY A 22 9.44 5.80 43.51
N ILE A 23 9.24 5.95 44.82
CA ILE A 23 8.64 7.16 45.42
C ILE A 23 9.58 8.37 45.21
N ALA A 24 10.84 8.23 45.63
CA ALA A 24 11.82 9.33 45.59
C ALA A 24 12.06 9.83 44.16
N SER A 25 12.27 8.92 43.21
CA SER A 25 12.47 9.26 41.80
C SER A 25 11.22 9.89 41.18
N THR A 26 10.02 9.43 41.54
CA THR A 26 8.77 10.02 41.05
C THR A 26 8.61 11.45 41.53
N ILE A 27 8.88 11.74 42.81
CA ILE A 27 8.77 13.11 43.35
C ILE A 27 9.75 14.04 42.64
N ALA A 28 10.99 13.59 42.39
CA ALA A 28 12.00 14.37 41.69
C ALA A 28 11.67 14.61 40.21
N MET A 29 11.15 13.59 39.51
CA MET A 29 11.00 13.61 38.05
C MET A 29 9.58 13.94 37.56
N GLN A 30 8.60 14.07 38.47
CA GLN A 30 7.20 14.33 38.15
C GLN A 30 6.98 15.45 37.10
N PRO A 31 7.67 16.60 37.18
CA PRO A 31 7.48 17.66 36.18
C PRO A 31 7.91 17.24 34.77
N LEU A 32 9.04 16.55 34.63
CA LEU A 32 9.55 16.05 33.34
C LEU A 32 8.67 14.94 32.78
N ASP A 33 8.18 14.06 33.65
CA ASP A 33 7.26 12.97 33.34
C ASP A 33 5.96 13.51 32.71
N LEU A 34 5.42 14.59 33.27
CA LEU A 34 4.21 15.24 32.78
C LEU A 34 4.44 15.88 31.39
N ILE A 35 5.57 16.58 31.23
CA ILE A 35 5.96 17.20 29.94
C ILE A 35 6.13 16.13 28.87
N LYS A 36 6.86 15.05 29.17
CA LYS A 36 7.08 13.92 28.26
C LYS A 36 5.76 13.37 27.72
N VAL A 37 4.79 13.07 28.59
CA VAL A 37 3.50 12.50 28.16
C VAL A 37 2.72 13.46 27.27
N ARG A 38 2.72 14.77 27.58
CA ARG A 38 2.03 15.76 26.73
C ARG A 38 2.67 15.93 25.36
N LEU A 39 4.00 15.90 25.29
CA LEU A 39 4.73 15.91 24.02
C LEU A 39 4.42 14.66 23.18
N GLN A 40 4.30 13.49 23.81
CA GLN A 40 3.98 12.25 23.11
C GLN A 40 2.55 12.22 22.53
N VAL A 41 1.61 12.93 23.16
CA VAL A 41 0.18 12.96 22.77
C VAL A 41 -0.17 14.08 21.79
N THR A 42 0.59 15.18 21.75
CA THR A 42 0.27 16.34 20.89
C THR A 42 0.67 16.09 19.43
N ASP A 43 -0.20 16.42 18.47
CA ASP A 43 0.13 16.39 17.03
C ASP A 43 0.70 17.74 16.52
N LYS A 44 1.62 17.65 15.55
CA LYS A 44 2.59 18.66 15.05
C LYS A 44 2.11 20.14 15.03
N SER A 45 2.96 21.09 15.49
CA SER A 45 3.30 22.38 14.83
C SER A 45 3.91 23.52 15.69
N THR A 46 4.21 23.35 16.99
CA THR A 46 4.86 24.47 17.74
C THR A 46 5.79 23.94 18.83
N HIS A 47 7.06 23.70 18.52
CA HIS A 47 8.01 23.05 19.46
C HIS A 47 8.93 24.02 20.21
N LYS A 48 9.04 25.27 19.77
CA LYS A 48 10.06 26.18 20.32
C LYS A 48 9.69 26.88 21.62
N ASP A 49 8.42 26.88 22.03
CA ASP A 49 7.95 27.65 23.20
C ASP A 49 7.02 26.85 24.16
N LEU A 50 7.05 25.52 24.11
CA LEU A 50 6.05 24.73 24.82
C LEU A 50 6.28 24.72 26.34
N LEU A 51 7.54 24.69 26.80
CA LEU A 51 7.88 24.71 28.24
C LEU A 51 7.53 26.06 28.89
N SER A 52 7.86 27.17 28.22
CA SER A 52 7.55 28.55 28.66
C SER A 52 6.04 28.78 28.69
N THR A 53 5.32 28.33 27.65
CA THR A 53 3.85 28.37 27.57
C THR A 53 3.20 27.47 28.63
N PHE A 54 3.84 26.34 28.96
CA PHE A 54 3.33 25.43 29.98
C PHE A 54 3.35 26.02 31.39
N ILE A 55 4.50 26.60 31.75
CA ILE A 55 4.74 27.23 33.04
C ILE A 55 3.82 28.45 33.18
N ARG A 56 3.64 29.25 32.10
CA ARG A 56 2.73 30.40 32.07
C ARG A 56 1.25 30.02 32.16
N SER A 57 0.83 28.87 31.63
CA SER A 57 -0.60 28.49 31.54
C SER A 57 -1.15 27.69 32.73
N ASN A 58 -0.33 26.90 33.44
CA ASN A 58 -0.79 26.07 34.57
C ASN A 58 -0.18 26.46 35.92
N GLY A 59 0.79 27.38 35.94
CA GLY A 59 1.59 27.71 37.12
C GLY A 59 2.52 26.56 37.57
N TRP A 60 3.49 26.87 38.42
CA TRP A 60 4.44 25.88 38.96
C TRP A 60 3.72 24.71 39.64
N LYS A 61 2.65 24.97 40.40
CA LYS A 61 1.85 23.93 41.09
C LYS A 61 1.19 22.93 40.12
N GLY A 62 0.89 23.35 38.88
CA GLY A 62 0.27 22.49 37.87
C GLY A 62 1.19 21.36 37.38
N MET A 63 2.51 21.49 37.55
CA MET A 63 3.49 20.48 37.14
C MET A 63 3.48 19.23 38.04
N TRP A 64 2.86 19.31 39.23
CA TRP A 64 2.67 18.18 40.15
C TRP A 64 1.32 17.47 39.98
N ARG A 65 0.56 17.80 38.93
CA ARG A 65 -0.74 17.17 38.65
C ARG A 65 -0.57 15.66 38.44
N GLY A 66 -1.34 14.87 39.18
CA GLY A 66 -1.32 13.42 39.11
C GLY A 66 -0.15 12.75 39.84
N VAL A 67 0.59 13.49 40.68
CA VAL A 67 1.72 12.97 41.46
C VAL A 67 1.31 11.77 42.34
N THR A 68 0.15 11.79 42.98
CA THR A 68 -0.34 10.67 43.81
C THR A 68 -0.51 9.39 42.99
N THR A 69 -1.13 9.50 41.80
CA THR A 69 -1.29 8.38 40.86
C THR A 69 0.08 7.86 40.41
N ASN A 70 1.01 8.76 40.13
CA ASN A 70 2.34 8.40 39.66
C ASN A 70 3.18 7.72 40.76
N ILE A 71 3.10 8.22 42.00
CA ILE A 71 3.77 7.63 43.17
C ILE A 71 3.25 6.21 43.38
N ILE A 72 1.93 6.01 43.45
CA ILE A 72 1.35 4.67 43.66
C ILE A 72 1.74 3.72 42.51
N GLY A 73 1.64 4.19 41.26
CA GLY A 73 2.00 3.41 40.07
C GLY A 73 3.46 2.94 40.08
N ASN A 74 4.41 3.86 40.31
CA ASN A 74 5.84 3.53 40.33
C ASN A 74 6.22 2.70 41.56
N SER A 75 5.64 2.97 42.74
CA SER A 75 5.92 2.24 43.97
C SER A 75 5.56 0.76 43.84
N VAL A 76 4.33 0.49 43.37
CA VAL A 76 3.82 -0.87 43.18
C VAL A 76 4.58 -1.58 42.06
N SER A 77 4.86 -0.88 40.96
CA SER A 77 5.55 -1.47 39.81
C SER A 77 7.00 -1.84 40.12
N TRP A 78 7.80 -0.91 40.67
CA TRP A 78 9.22 -1.17 40.94
C TRP A 78 9.42 -2.06 42.17
N GLY A 79 8.61 -1.89 43.22
CA GLY A 79 8.67 -2.75 44.39
C GLY A 79 8.31 -4.20 44.07
N GLY A 80 7.22 -4.41 43.31
CA GLY A 80 6.87 -5.74 42.83
C GLY A 80 7.94 -6.33 41.90
N TYR A 81 8.49 -5.50 40.99
CA TYR A 81 9.45 -5.96 39.99
C TYR A 81 10.73 -6.48 40.65
N PHE A 82 11.33 -5.70 41.55
CA PHE A 82 12.56 -6.11 42.25
C PHE A 82 12.33 -7.28 43.21
N TRP A 83 11.13 -7.40 43.80
CA TRP A 83 10.77 -8.55 44.62
C TRP A 83 10.73 -9.84 43.78
N LEU A 84 10.02 -9.85 42.65
CA LEU A 84 9.94 -11.01 41.76
C LEU A 84 11.29 -11.33 41.10
N TYR A 85 11.98 -10.31 40.57
CA TYR A 85 13.27 -10.47 39.92
C TYR A 85 14.29 -11.13 40.84
N THR A 86 14.44 -10.64 42.08
CA THR A 86 15.36 -11.22 43.07
C THR A 86 14.92 -12.62 43.48
N GLY A 87 13.59 -12.86 43.57
CA GLY A 87 13.05 -14.20 43.84
C GLY A 87 13.42 -15.23 42.77
N VAL A 88 13.32 -14.87 41.49
CA VAL A 88 13.72 -15.74 40.36
C VAL A 88 15.23 -15.92 40.32
N LYS A 89 16.00 -14.84 40.52
CA LYS A 89 17.46 -14.87 40.57
C LYS A 89 17.99 -15.81 41.65
N ASN A 90 17.45 -15.73 42.87
CA ASN A 90 17.89 -16.56 44.00
C ASN A 90 17.61 -18.05 43.75
N ARG A 91 16.53 -18.39 43.03
CA ARG A 91 16.23 -19.78 42.65
C ARG A 91 17.15 -20.32 41.58
N LEU A 92 17.41 -19.54 40.53
CA LEU A 92 18.35 -19.93 39.47
C LEU A 92 19.76 -20.15 40.02
N HIS A 93 20.18 -19.31 40.98
CA HIS A 93 21.46 -19.45 41.68
C HIS A 93 21.49 -20.66 42.64
N SER A 94 20.35 -21.05 43.22
CA SER A 94 20.26 -22.24 44.09
C SER A 94 20.38 -23.55 43.31
N SER A 95 19.96 -23.57 42.04
CA SER A 95 20.09 -24.74 41.15
C SER A 95 21.53 -24.98 40.67
N HIS A 96 22.40 -23.96 40.67
CA HIS A 96 23.81 -24.08 40.27
C HIS A 96 24.73 -23.24 41.18
N PRO A 97 25.06 -23.71 42.40
CA PRO A 97 25.75 -22.92 43.42
C PRO A 97 27.19 -22.50 43.07
N ALA A 98 27.83 -23.19 42.12
CA ALA A 98 29.23 -23.02 41.76
C ALA A 98 29.46 -22.07 40.55
N ARG A 99 28.41 -21.49 39.95
CA ARG A 99 28.53 -20.66 38.74
C ARG A 99 27.85 -19.31 38.92
N ASN A 100 28.53 -18.23 38.49
CA ASN A 100 27.89 -16.93 38.32
C ASN A 100 26.85 -17.01 37.19
N LEU A 101 25.68 -16.40 37.40
CA LEU A 101 24.61 -16.37 36.40
C LEU A 101 25.09 -15.62 35.15
N GLY A 102 24.84 -16.21 33.98
CA GLY A 102 25.20 -15.61 32.70
C GLY A 102 24.28 -14.45 32.30
N PRO A 103 24.68 -13.62 31.33
CA PRO A 103 23.88 -12.50 30.82
C PRO A 103 22.50 -12.93 30.30
N LEU A 104 22.43 -14.10 29.66
CA LEU A 104 21.19 -14.71 29.19
C LEU A 104 20.29 -15.21 30.33
N GLU A 105 20.87 -15.61 31.47
CA GLU A 105 20.11 -16.04 32.65
C GLU A 105 19.59 -14.84 33.44
N HIS A 106 20.33 -13.72 33.44
CA HIS A 106 19.85 -12.43 33.91
C HIS A 106 18.75 -11.86 33.02
N LEU A 107 18.91 -12.00 31.69
CA LEU A 107 17.87 -11.67 30.72
C LEU A 107 16.64 -12.56 30.92
N TYR A 108 16.82 -13.86 31.16
CA TYR A 108 15.76 -14.81 31.48
C TYR A 108 15.03 -14.44 32.78
N ALA A 109 15.76 -14.14 33.86
CA ALA A 109 15.15 -13.70 35.12
C ALA A 109 14.41 -12.34 34.98
N ALA A 110 14.95 -11.42 34.18
CA ALA A 110 14.30 -10.14 33.86
C ALA A 110 13.09 -10.32 32.94
N SER A 111 13.10 -11.31 32.04
CA SER A 111 12.00 -11.65 31.15
C SER A 111 10.91 -12.45 31.84
N GLU A 112 11.26 -13.37 32.74
CA GLU A 112 10.31 -14.10 33.60
C GLU A 112 9.64 -13.14 34.59
N ALA A 113 10.32 -12.08 35.03
CA ALA A 113 9.70 -11.01 35.79
C ALA A 113 8.70 -10.15 34.98
N GLY A 114 8.51 -10.39 33.67
CA GLY A 114 7.55 -9.61 32.89
C GLY A 114 6.85 -10.22 31.65
N TRP A 115 7.18 -11.39 31.11
CA TRP A 115 6.68 -11.86 29.81
C TRP A 115 5.71 -13.07 29.88
N PHE A 116 4.69 -13.07 29.00
CA PHE A 116 4.03 -14.26 28.43
C PHE A 116 3.60 -13.88 27.00
N LEU A 117 4.11 -14.51 25.93
CA LEU A 117 3.65 -15.75 25.27
C LEU A 117 4.67 -16.15 24.18
N ILE A 118 5.13 -17.41 24.12
CA ILE A 118 4.91 -18.42 23.06
C ILE A 118 5.19 -19.82 23.68
N THR A 119 4.35 -20.81 23.35
CA THR A 119 4.39 -22.27 23.68
C THR A 119 3.57 -22.73 24.90
N PRO A 120 2.47 -23.50 24.70
CA PRO A 120 2.04 -24.53 25.62
C PRO A 120 2.53 -25.88 25.09
N ILE A 121 3.55 -26.49 25.73
CA ILE A 121 3.81 -27.95 25.79
C ILE A 121 5.13 -28.20 26.57
N TYR A 122 5.01 -29.03 27.62
CA TYR A 122 6.02 -29.61 28.53
C TYR A 122 6.87 -28.69 29.44
N ILE A 123 6.43 -28.53 30.70
CA ILE A 123 6.98 -29.23 31.89
C ILE A 123 6.01 -29.00 33.05
N GLN A 124 5.48 -30.09 33.60
CA GLN A 124 4.70 -30.11 34.84
C GLN A 124 5.62 -29.82 36.03
N ASN A 125 5.11 -29.06 37.01
CA ASN A 125 5.62 -28.88 38.37
C ASN A 125 6.81 -27.91 38.56
N ASN A 126 6.57 -26.60 38.49
CA ASN A 126 6.72 -25.65 39.61
C ASN A 126 6.68 -24.15 39.18
N LEU A 127 5.67 -23.47 39.72
CA LEU A 127 5.48 -22.02 39.93
C LEU A 127 5.25 -21.04 38.76
N LYS A 128 3.97 -20.62 38.67
CA LYS A 128 3.35 -19.60 37.83
C LYS A 128 3.45 -18.21 38.51
N ALA A 129 4.35 -17.30 38.10
CA ALA A 129 4.40 -15.96 38.74
C ALA A 129 4.74 -14.74 37.85
N GLY A 130 5.24 -14.93 36.62
CA GLY A 130 5.78 -13.81 35.82
C GLY A 130 4.78 -12.80 35.26
N SER A 131 3.50 -13.18 35.10
CA SER A 131 2.48 -12.39 34.38
C SER A 131 1.80 -11.31 35.24
N ILE A 132 2.08 -11.23 36.54
CA ILE A 132 1.24 -10.51 37.49
C ILE A 132 1.45 -8.99 37.40
N ILE A 133 2.68 -8.48 37.34
CA ILE A 133 2.94 -7.04 37.54
C ILE A 133 2.45 -6.17 36.39
N ALA A 134 2.76 -6.51 35.14
CA ALA A 134 2.34 -5.70 33.99
C ALA A 134 0.81 -5.65 33.87
N ILE A 135 0.12 -6.77 34.12
CA ILE A 135 -1.35 -6.88 34.08
C ILE A 135 -2.01 -6.16 35.25
N THR A 136 -1.44 -6.29 36.47
CA THR A 136 -1.99 -5.65 37.68
C THR A 136 -1.74 -4.14 37.71
N THR A 137 -0.63 -3.65 37.15
CA THR A 137 -0.29 -2.22 37.15
C THR A 137 -0.80 -1.47 35.92
N ASN A 138 -1.19 -2.15 34.84
CA ASN A 138 -1.70 -1.48 33.62
C ASN A 138 -2.85 -0.47 33.89
N PRO A 139 -3.83 -0.74 34.77
CA PRO A 139 -4.86 0.23 35.11
C PRO A 139 -4.30 1.54 35.70
N LEU A 140 -3.24 1.43 36.52
CA LEU A 140 -2.55 2.60 37.10
C LEU A 140 -1.86 3.44 36.02
N TRP A 141 -1.19 2.77 35.06
CA TRP A 141 -0.54 3.43 33.92
C TRP A 141 -1.55 4.11 32.99
N LEU A 142 -2.69 3.46 32.72
CA LEU A 142 -3.76 4.02 31.91
C LEU A 142 -4.31 5.32 32.53
N ILE A 143 -4.57 5.33 33.84
CA ILE A 143 -5.10 6.50 34.55
C ILE A 143 -4.05 7.61 34.63
N LYS A 144 -2.78 7.27 34.89
CA LYS A 144 -1.68 8.23 34.84
C LYS A 144 -1.67 8.98 33.51
N THR A 145 -1.66 8.25 32.39
CA THR A 145 -1.61 8.84 31.05
C THR A 145 -2.79 9.77 30.78
N ARG A 146 -4.01 9.40 31.21
CA ARG A 146 -5.22 10.23 31.04
C ARG A 146 -5.28 11.47 31.94
N ILE A 147 -4.73 11.38 33.15
CA ILE A 147 -4.60 12.55 34.04
C ILE A 147 -3.56 13.53 33.47
N PHE A 148 -2.45 13.01 32.92
CA PHE A 148 -1.36 13.81 32.38
C PHE A 148 -1.74 14.51 31.06
N SER A 149 -2.56 13.85 30.23
CA SER A 149 -3.03 14.40 28.94
C SER A 149 -4.09 15.50 29.07
N THR A 150 -4.76 15.62 30.23
CA THR A 150 -5.84 16.61 30.46
C THR A 150 -5.39 17.75 31.38
N LYS A 151 -5.92 18.98 31.16
CA LYS A 151 -5.72 20.09 32.11
C LYS A 151 -6.69 19.98 33.29
N GLN A 152 -6.34 20.63 34.41
CA GLN A 152 -7.13 20.56 35.65
C GLN A 152 -8.55 21.11 35.52
N HIS A 153 -8.75 22.08 34.63
CA HIS A 153 -10.04 22.74 34.41
C HIS A 153 -10.79 22.26 33.17
N ASP A 154 -10.27 21.25 32.46
CA ASP A 154 -10.95 20.73 31.26
C ASP A 154 -12.24 19.97 31.65
N LYS A 155 -13.32 20.18 30.89
CA LYS A 155 -14.59 19.44 31.07
C LYS A 155 -14.35 17.94 30.82
N GLY A 156 -14.47 17.14 31.88
CA GLY A 156 -14.22 15.68 31.83
C GLY A 156 -12.84 15.24 32.30
N ALA A 157 -12.02 16.15 32.85
CA ALA A 157 -10.72 15.81 33.43
C ALA A 157 -10.85 14.93 34.69
N TYR A 158 -9.98 13.93 34.80
CA TYR A 158 -9.89 13.09 35.99
C TYR A 158 -9.25 13.88 37.15
N ARG A 159 -9.85 13.81 38.34
CA ARG A 159 -9.42 14.56 39.54
C ARG A 159 -8.29 13.89 40.33
N GLY A 160 -8.16 12.56 40.21
CA GLY A 160 -7.17 11.76 40.93
C GLY A 160 -7.35 10.28 40.65
N LEU A 161 -6.55 9.41 41.30
CA LEU A 161 -6.58 7.96 41.06
C LEU A 161 -7.96 7.34 41.32
N ALA A 162 -8.57 7.58 42.48
CA ALA A 162 -9.86 6.98 42.85
C ALA A 162 -11.00 7.41 41.91
N HIS A 163 -11.13 8.72 41.65
CA HIS A 163 -12.08 9.25 40.67
C HIS A 163 -11.78 8.73 39.26
N GLY A 164 -10.51 8.52 38.92
CA GLY A 164 -10.07 7.91 37.66
C GLY A 164 -10.56 6.48 37.49
N LEU A 165 -10.31 5.64 38.50
CA LEU A 165 -10.71 4.22 38.49
C LEU A 165 -12.23 4.10 38.37
N ILE A 166 -12.98 4.76 39.27
CA ILE A 166 -14.45 4.69 39.31
C ILE A 166 -15.06 5.14 37.97
N GLU A 167 -14.57 6.24 37.41
CA GLU A 167 -15.14 6.80 36.19
C GLU A 167 -14.80 5.96 34.95
N ILE A 168 -13.65 5.29 34.91
CA ILE A 168 -13.32 4.30 33.86
C ILE A 168 -14.24 3.09 33.97
N GLY A 169 -14.42 2.53 35.18
CA GLY A 169 -15.34 1.42 35.39
C GLY A 169 -16.77 1.77 34.97
N ARG A 170 -17.23 2.99 35.28
CA ARG A 170 -18.58 3.46 34.96
C ARG A 170 -18.78 3.77 33.47
N LYS A 171 -17.79 4.36 32.79
CA LYS A 171 -17.90 4.79 31.39
C LYS A 171 -17.47 3.74 30.37
N GLU A 172 -16.48 2.91 30.69
CA GLU A 172 -15.84 1.98 29.75
C GLU A 172 -16.01 0.51 30.16
N GLY A 173 -16.58 0.24 31.33
CA GLY A 173 -16.74 -1.11 31.89
C GLY A 173 -15.43 -1.75 32.33
N MET A 174 -15.51 -2.98 32.84
CA MET A 174 -14.35 -3.71 33.37
C MET A 174 -13.23 -3.90 32.35
N ARG A 175 -13.56 -4.08 31.06
CA ARG A 175 -12.55 -4.23 29.99
C ARG A 175 -11.74 -2.94 29.75
N GLY A 176 -12.26 -1.77 30.16
CA GLY A 176 -11.59 -0.49 30.00
C GLY A 176 -10.26 -0.38 30.76
N TYR A 177 -10.15 -0.99 31.95
CA TYR A 177 -8.94 -0.94 32.78
C TYR A 177 -7.71 -1.59 32.12
N TRP A 178 -7.93 -2.55 31.21
CA TRP A 178 -6.88 -3.28 30.51
C TRP A 178 -6.63 -2.78 29.09
N LYS A 179 -7.14 -1.59 28.72
CA LYS A 179 -6.84 -0.96 27.43
C LYS A 179 -5.33 -0.70 27.31
N GLY A 180 -4.73 -1.20 26.22
CA GLY A 180 -3.28 -1.11 25.99
C GLY A 180 -2.43 -2.16 26.70
N THR A 181 -3.02 -3.19 27.34
CA THR A 181 -2.27 -4.26 28.03
C THR A 181 -1.36 -5.04 27.08
N LEU A 182 -1.82 -5.38 25.86
CA LEU A 182 -0.98 -6.05 24.86
C LEU A 182 0.31 -5.27 24.59
N LEU A 183 0.18 -3.95 24.40
CA LEU A 183 1.34 -3.09 24.27
C LEU A 183 2.14 -3.09 25.57
N ALA A 184 1.54 -2.92 26.75
CA ALA A 184 2.26 -2.96 28.02
C ALA A 184 3.12 -4.21 28.23
N LEU A 185 2.68 -5.38 27.74
CA LEU A 185 3.44 -6.64 27.74
C LEU A 185 4.68 -6.55 26.82
N PHE A 186 4.59 -5.94 25.63
CA PHE A 186 5.76 -5.61 24.81
C PHE A 186 6.75 -4.68 25.53
N GLY A 187 6.28 -3.85 26.47
CA GLY A 187 7.13 -2.94 27.25
C GLY A 187 8.10 -3.67 28.19
N VAL A 188 7.88 -4.95 28.46
CA VAL A 188 8.78 -5.79 29.25
C VAL A 188 10.12 -5.99 28.55
N LEU A 189 10.10 -6.04 27.21
CA LEU A 189 11.31 -6.13 26.40
C LEU A 189 12.28 -4.99 26.71
N GLN A 190 11.78 -3.79 26.99
CA GLN A 190 12.62 -2.65 27.37
C GLN A 190 13.37 -2.92 28.68
N GLY A 191 12.70 -3.51 29.68
CA GLY A 191 13.33 -3.88 30.95
C GLY A 191 14.38 -4.97 30.75
N ALA A 192 14.05 -5.99 29.94
CA ALA A 192 14.95 -7.09 29.61
C ALA A 192 16.23 -6.59 28.92
N ILE A 193 16.09 -5.74 27.90
CA ILE A 193 17.24 -5.10 27.21
C ILE A 193 18.04 -4.25 28.17
N GLN A 194 17.39 -3.43 29.02
CA GLN A 194 18.09 -2.60 30.00
C GLN A 194 18.95 -3.44 30.94
N PHE A 195 18.40 -4.52 31.51
CA PHE A 195 19.15 -5.34 32.46
C PHE A 195 20.26 -6.15 31.79
N ALA A 196 20.04 -6.69 30.59
CA ALA A 196 21.10 -7.37 29.84
C ALA A 196 22.28 -6.43 29.55
N VAL A 197 21.99 -5.22 29.04
CA VAL A 197 23.03 -4.22 28.78
C VAL A 197 23.68 -3.73 30.08
N TYR A 198 22.91 -3.58 31.16
CA TYR A 198 23.43 -3.20 32.47
C TYR A 198 24.42 -4.22 33.03
N GLU A 199 24.12 -5.51 32.94
CA GLU A 199 25.01 -6.58 33.40
C GLU A 199 26.30 -6.63 32.57
N GLU A 200 26.20 -6.54 31.24
CA GLU A 200 27.38 -6.48 30.36
C GLU A 200 28.27 -5.27 30.65
N LEU A 201 27.66 -4.10 30.82
CA LEU A 201 28.37 -2.87 31.17
C LEU A 201 29.10 -2.97 32.52
N LYS A 202 28.49 -3.63 33.52
CA LYS A 202 29.14 -3.91 34.79
C LYS A 202 30.31 -4.88 34.64
N ILE A 203 30.14 -5.96 33.89
CA ILE A 203 31.19 -6.96 33.64
C ILE A 203 32.37 -6.30 32.92
N TRP A 204 32.08 -5.53 31.87
CA TRP A 204 33.07 -4.76 31.13
C TRP A 204 33.85 -3.79 32.04
N ARG A 205 33.15 -3.01 32.87
CA ARG A 205 33.80 -2.05 33.78
C ARG A 205 34.65 -2.77 34.84
N SER A 206 34.17 -3.89 35.36
CA SER A 206 34.90 -4.73 36.32
C SER A 206 36.19 -5.30 35.72
N LYS A 207 36.15 -5.76 34.46
CA LYS A 207 37.34 -6.23 33.73
C LYS A 207 38.31 -5.08 33.42
N SER A 208 37.79 -3.93 32.99
CA SER A 208 38.57 -2.75 32.62
C SER A 208 39.27 -2.09 33.83
N SER A 209 38.81 -2.32 35.06
CA SER A 209 39.47 -1.82 36.27
C SER A 209 40.71 -2.61 36.70
N GLY A 210 41.14 -3.63 35.92
CA GLY A 210 42.43 -4.31 36.09
C GLY A 210 42.50 -5.39 37.19
N ASN A 211 41.37 -5.83 37.76
CA ASN A 211 41.38 -6.86 38.81
C ASN A 211 41.16 -8.28 38.25
N LEU A 212 42.22 -9.08 38.27
CA LEU A 212 42.28 -10.48 37.82
C LEU A 212 41.82 -11.52 38.89
N SER A 213 41.05 -11.12 39.89
CA SER A 213 40.50 -12.06 40.89
C SER A 213 39.03 -12.39 40.58
N ASN A 214 38.70 -13.69 40.56
CA ASN A 214 37.38 -14.27 40.26
C ASN A 214 36.25 -13.92 41.27
N THR A 215 36.45 -12.92 42.12
CA THR A 215 35.43 -12.41 43.04
C THR A 215 35.01 -11.01 42.60
N PRO A 216 33.72 -10.77 42.28
CA PRO A 216 33.27 -9.47 41.81
C PRO A 216 33.52 -8.42 42.89
N THR A 217 34.39 -7.46 42.61
CA THR A 217 34.55 -6.28 43.45
C THR A 217 33.34 -5.38 43.23
N TRP A 218 32.76 -4.90 44.32
CA TRP A 218 31.63 -3.97 44.27
C TRP A 218 32.08 -2.68 43.58
N LEU A 219 31.39 -2.29 42.50
CA LEU A 219 31.64 -1.01 41.84
C LEU A 219 31.21 0.14 42.76
N SER A 220 31.76 1.34 42.55
CA SER A 220 31.27 2.50 43.29
C SER A 220 29.81 2.81 42.93
N ASN A 221 29.06 3.43 43.85
CA ASN A 221 27.66 3.81 43.62
C ASN A 221 27.50 4.72 42.39
N TRP A 222 28.50 5.57 42.11
CA TRP A 222 28.53 6.42 40.92
C TRP A 222 28.65 5.60 39.63
N GLU A 223 29.53 4.60 39.62
CA GLU A 223 29.69 3.71 38.46
C GLU A 223 28.43 2.88 38.21
N TYR A 224 27.81 2.32 39.27
CA TYR A 224 26.53 1.63 39.13
C TYR A 224 25.44 2.55 38.56
N THR A 225 25.44 3.83 38.96
CA THR A 225 24.49 4.83 38.44
C THR A 225 24.75 5.14 36.97
N LEU A 226 26.02 5.33 36.58
CA LEU A 226 26.41 5.60 35.19
C LEU A 226 26.05 4.43 34.26
N MET A 227 26.36 3.20 34.67
CA MET A 227 26.06 1.99 33.92
C MET A 227 24.54 1.77 33.80
N SER A 228 23.79 2.02 34.88
CA SER A 228 22.32 1.97 34.84
C SER A 228 21.73 3.06 33.95
N GLY A 229 22.33 4.26 33.92
CA GLY A 229 21.92 5.35 33.05
C GLY A 229 22.16 5.03 31.56
N ALA A 230 23.37 4.57 31.23
CA ALA A 230 23.75 4.20 29.87
C ALA A 230 22.91 3.04 29.33
N SER A 231 22.69 1.99 30.12
CA SER A 231 21.83 0.87 29.73
C SER A 231 20.38 1.30 29.52
N LYS A 232 19.88 2.23 30.35
CA LYS A 232 18.53 2.78 30.19
C LYS A 232 18.39 3.61 28.93
N LEU A 233 19.40 4.42 28.58
CA LEU A 233 19.40 5.23 27.36
C LEU A 233 19.43 4.34 26.12
N PHE A 234 20.25 3.29 26.11
CA PHE A 234 20.29 2.32 25.02
C PHE A 234 18.96 1.58 24.83
N ALA A 235 18.39 1.05 25.93
CA ALA A 235 17.09 0.40 25.91
C ALA A 235 15.96 1.37 25.50
N LEU A 236 16.05 2.64 25.90
CA LEU A 236 15.09 3.66 25.50
C LEU A 236 15.22 4.00 24.01
N GLY A 237 16.44 4.18 23.50
CA GLY A 237 16.69 4.50 22.09
C GLY A 237 16.14 3.42 21.13
N THR A 238 16.30 2.15 21.52
CA THR A 238 15.79 1.00 20.74
C THR A 238 14.27 0.83 20.83
N THR A 239 13.64 1.19 21.96
CA THR A 239 12.20 0.94 22.20
C THR A 239 11.31 2.19 22.16
N TYR A 240 11.89 3.37 21.88
CA TYR A 240 11.18 4.66 21.93
C TYR A 240 9.94 4.73 21.02
N PRO A 241 9.97 4.26 19.75
CA PRO A 241 8.81 4.35 18.86
C PRO A 241 7.57 3.66 19.44
N TYR A 242 7.75 2.49 20.05
CA TYR A 242 6.67 1.76 20.71
C TYR A 242 6.10 2.54 21.92
N GLN A 243 6.93 3.22 22.71
CA GLN A 243 6.44 4.01 23.86
C GLN A 243 5.49 5.13 23.42
N VAL A 244 5.81 5.81 22.30
CA VAL A 244 4.97 6.88 21.76
C VAL A 244 3.60 6.33 21.33
N VAL A 245 3.58 5.18 20.65
CA VAL A 245 2.34 4.51 20.23
C VAL A 245 1.49 4.12 21.44
N ARG A 246 2.10 3.51 22.47
CA ARG A 246 1.41 3.14 23.71
C ARG A 246 0.78 4.36 24.38
N THR A 247 1.54 5.45 24.56
CA THR A 247 1.06 6.66 25.23
C THR A 247 -0.11 7.30 24.47
N ARG A 248 -0.04 7.37 23.13
CA ARG A 248 -1.14 7.90 22.29
C ARG A 248 -2.41 7.07 22.44
N ILE A 249 -2.32 5.74 22.38
CA ILE A 249 -3.47 4.84 22.51
C ILE A 249 -4.11 4.93 23.90
N GLN A 250 -3.30 5.04 24.95
CA GLN A 250 -3.79 5.20 26.32
C GLN A 250 -4.43 6.58 26.57
N ALA A 251 -3.96 7.61 25.87
CA ALA A 251 -4.51 8.97 25.93
C ALA A 251 -5.84 9.14 25.18
N THR A 252 -6.10 8.35 24.13
CA THR A 252 -7.35 8.43 23.35
C THR A 252 -8.57 8.01 24.19
N LEU A 253 -9.35 9.02 24.62
CA LEU A 253 -10.73 8.89 25.08
C LEU A 253 -11.59 8.43 23.89
N ASN A 254 -12.14 7.20 23.94
CA ASN A 254 -13.02 6.70 22.88
C ASN A 254 -14.27 7.59 22.76
N LEU A 255 -14.51 8.14 21.57
CA LEU A 255 -15.74 8.36 20.78
C LEU A 255 -17.11 8.73 21.43
N TYR A 256 -17.32 8.57 22.74
CA TYR A 256 -18.59 8.85 23.40
C TYR A 256 -18.81 10.35 23.65
N TYR A 257 -17.76 11.11 23.96
CA TYR A 257 -17.84 12.58 24.08
C TYR A 257 -17.96 13.27 22.72
N LEU A 258 -17.33 12.73 21.66
CA LEU A 258 -17.51 13.24 20.30
C LEU A 258 -18.95 13.02 19.81
N LYS A 259 -19.58 11.87 20.11
CA LYS A 259 -21.01 11.63 19.84
C LYS A 259 -21.92 12.63 20.56
N ARG A 260 -21.56 13.11 21.75
CA ARG A 260 -22.36 14.08 22.51
C ARG A 260 -22.12 15.55 22.07
N GLN A 261 -20.94 15.88 21.54
CA GLN A 261 -20.70 17.19 20.91
C GLN A 261 -21.27 17.28 19.49
N LEU A 262 -21.24 16.19 18.72
CA LEU A 262 -21.88 16.12 17.39
C LEU A 262 -23.42 16.09 17.48
N GLY A 263 -23.98 15.69 18.62
CA GLY A 263 -25.41 15.80 18.92
C GLY A 263 -25.91 17.21 19.28
N TYR A 264 -25.03 18.22 19.34
CA TYR A 264 -25.37 19.62 19.66
C TYR A 264 -25.33 20.57 18.45
N PHE A 265 -25.12 20.04 17.24
CA PHE A 265 -25.22 20.78 15.98
C PHE A 265 -26.55 20.55 15.23
N GLY A 266 -27.59 20.16 15.96
CA GLY A 266 -28.97 20.38 15.55
C GLY A 266 -29.43 21.75 16.05
N SER A 267 -29.86 22.63 15.15
CA SER A 267 -30.41 23.96 15.40
C SER A 267 -29.39 25.06 15.72
N LYS A 268 -28.97 25.81 14.68
CA LYS A 268 -29.22 27.25 14.63
C LYS A 268 -29.03 27.82 13.23
N ARG A 269 -30.03 28.64 12.91
CA ARG A 269 -30.32 29.42 11.72
C ARG A 269 -29.47 30.71 11.76
N PHE A 270 -29.33 31.38 10.62
CA PHE A 270 -28.96 32.80 10.40
C PHE A 270 -27.48 33.22 10.17
N CYS A 271 -27.23 33.54 8.89
CA CYS A 271 -26.99 34.88 8.33
C CYS A 271 -25.62 35.35 7.81
N PHE A 272 -25.79 36.06 6.69
CA PHE A 272 -24.92 36.77 5.75
C PHE A 272 -23.92 37.80 6.30
N ASN A 273 -22.96 38.11 5.41
CA ASN A 273 -22.16 39.34 5.24
C ASN A 273 -20.72 39.38 5.77
N CYS A 274 -19.75 39.31 4.84
CA CYS A 274 -18.63 40.24 4.76
C CYS A 274 -18.01 40.22 3.34
N PRO A 275 -17.71 41.38 2.72
CA PRO A 275 -17.20 41.47 1.34
C PRO A 275 -15.66 41.41 1.32
N MET A 276 -15.05 40.74 0.34
CA MET A 276 -13.60 40.89 0.11
C MET A 276 -13.18 40.69 -1.36
N SER A 277 -12.85 41.83 -1.96
CA SER A 277 -11.95 42.20 -3.08
C SER A 277 -11.44 41.16 -4.11
N SER A 278 -11.54 41.58 -5.36
CA SER A 278 -11.22 40.94 -6.64
C SER A 278 -9.72 40.80 -7.00
N ASN A 279 -8.83 40.47 -6.08
CA ASN A 279 -7.39 40.30 -6.38
C ASN A 279 -6.78 38.98 -5.89
N THR A 280 -7.57 37.90 -5.83
CA THR A 280 -7.13 36.59 -5.31
C THR A 280 -7.36 35.42 -6.28
N LEU A 281 -7.58 35.68 -7.58
CA LEU A 281 -7.91 34.63 -8.56
C LEU A 281 -6.70 33.98 -9.26
N GLU A 282 -5.49 34.55 -9.20
CA GLU A 282 -4.31 33.98 -9.86
C GLU A 282 -3.42 33.06 -8.98
N LYS A 283 -3.76 32.84 -7.70
CA LYS A 283 -2.98 31.97 -6.79
C LYS A 283 -3.72 30.72 -6.32
N ARG A 284 -4.83 30.33 -6.96
CA ARG A 284 -5.64 29.15 -6.60
C ARG A 284 -5.87 28.13 -7.73
N GLN A 285 -5.04 28.12 -8.77
CA GLN A 285 -5.12 27.10 -9.85
C GLN A 285 -4.16 25.91 -9.71
N SER A 286 -3.33 25.83 -8.65
CA SER A 286 -2.35 24.75 -8.46
C SER A 286 -2.75 23.67 -7.43
N SER A 287 -4.02 23.61 -7.01
CA SER A 287 -4.47 22.68 -5.97
C SER A 287 -5.85 22.07 -6.24
N LEU A 288 -6.08 21.56 -7.45
CA LEU A 288 -7.18 20.64 -7.71
C LEU A 288 -6.67 19.20 -7.50
N PRO A 289 -7.27 18.42 -6.58
CA PRO A 289 -6.84 17.04 -6.35
C PRO A 289 -7.09 16.20 -7.61
N PRO A 290 -6.26 15.15 -7.85
CA PRO A 290 -6.53 14.19 -8.90
C PRO A 290 -7.92 13.58 -8.66
N VAL A 291 -8.66 13.51 -9.74
CA VAL A 291 -10.09 13.21 -9.85
C VAL A 291 -10.50 11.85 -9.28
N ILE A 292 -9.53 10.98 -9.02
CA ILE A 292 -9.69 9.67 -8.38
C ILE A 292 -10.32 9.79 -6.97
N ASN A 293 -10.28 10.97 -6.34
CA ASN A 293 -10.80 11.18 -4.98
C ASN A 293 -12.33 11.35 -4.85
N ILE A 294 -13.11 11.30 -5.94
CA ILE A 294 -14.58 11.49 -5.86
C ILE A 294 -15.35 10.14 -5.95
N LEU A 295 -14.75 9.08 -6.48
CA LEU A 295 -15.51 7.88 -6.91
C LEU A 295 -15.63 6.74 -5.88
N ASN A 296 -14.97 6.81 -4.72
CA ASN A 296 -15.06 5.77 -3.69
C ASN A 296 -15.78 6.24 -2.43
N LYS A 297 -17.09 6.48 -2.57
CA LYS A 297 -17.98 6.84 -1.46
C LYS A 297 -18.73 5.63 -0.92
N ASP A 298 -18.02 4.53 -0.67
CA ASP A 298 -18.51 3.46 0.20
C ASP A 298 -17.38 2.87 1.04
N SER A 299 -16.94 3.61 2.05
CA SER A 299 -16.45 3.00 3.28
C SER A 299 -16.35 4.05 4.37
N SER A 300 -17.15 3.88 5.41
CA SER A 300 -16.82 4.42 6.72
C SER A 300 -15.33 4.16 6.99
N LYS A 301 -14.51 5.22 7.15
CA LYS A 301 -13.09 5.04 7.53
C LYS A 301 -13.05 4.03 8.68
N PRO A 302 -12.37 2.87 8.53
CA PRO A 302 -12.29 1.91 9.63
C PRO A 302 -11.73 2.66 10.85
N SER A 303 -12.35 2.49 12.02
CA SER A 303 -11.94 3.19 13.23
C SER A 303 -11.24 2.23 14.21
N GLY A 304 -10.33 2.75 15.02
CA GLY A 304 -9.56 1.95 15.99
C GLY A 304 -8.50 1.04 15.36
N LEU A 305 -8.36 -0.18 15.88
CA LEU A 305 -7.33 -1.16 15.47
C LEU A 305 -7.41 -1.53 13.98
N LYS A 306 -8.62 -1.56 13.42
CA LYS A 306 -8.82 -1.83 11.99
C LYS A 306 -8.24 -0.70 11.13
N ALA A 307 -8.36 0.55 11.56
CA ALA A 307 -7.76 1.71 10.89
C ALA A 307 -6.23 1.59 10.84
N LEU A 308 -5.64 1.26 11.98
CA LEU A 308 -4.20 1.11 12.13
C LEU A 308 -3.69 -0.03 11.25
N TYR A 309 -4.36 -1.19 11.28
CA TYR A 309 -4.03 -2.33 10.41
C TYR A 309 -4.10 -1.96 8.93
N CYS A 310 -5.13 -1.20 8.53
CA CYS A 310 -5.34 -0.81 7.14
C CYS A 310 -4.40 0.31 6.66
N HIS A 311 -3.57 0.88 7.53
CA HIS A 311 -2.72 2.02 7.22
C HIS A 311 -1.54 1.59 6.32
N PRO A 312 -1.29 2.24 5.17
CA PRO A 312 -0.21 1.85 4.25
C PRO A 312 1.18 1.83 4.90
N LEU A 313 1.48 2.82 5.74
CA LEU A 313 2.72 2.86 6.53
C LEU A 313 2.97 1.60 7.38
N LEU A 314 1.93 1.07 8.02
CA LEU A 314 2.07 -0.14 8.83
C LEU A 314 2.32 -1.34 7.92
N GLN A 315 1.65 -1.43 6.78
CA GLN A 315 1.86 -2.52 5.83
C GLN A 315 3.29 -2.53 5.28
N VAL A 316 3.85 -1.36 4.91
CA VAL A 316 5.26 -1.27 4.51
C VAL A 316 6.21 -1.56 5.68
N SER A 317 5.83 -1.22 6.91
CA SER A 317 6.62 -1.60 8.10
C SER A 317 6.64 -3.13 8.31
N ILE A 318 5.54 -3.82 8.04
CA ILE A 318 5.47 -5.29 8.07
C ILE A 318 6.35 -5.87 6.96
N VAL A 319 6.33 -5.31 5.74
CA VAL A 319 7.25 -5.69 4.65
C VAL A 319 8.71 -5.50 5.07
N GLY A 320 9.04 -4.39 5.73
CA GLY A 320 10.36 -4.15 6.33
C GLY A 320 10.73 -5.20 7.37
N LEU A 321 9.78 -5.62 8.22
CA LEU A 321 10.00 -6.64 9.24
C LEU A 321 10.22 -8.04 8.63
N ILE A 322 9.54 -8.37 7.54
CA ILE A 322 9.78 -9.59 6.76
C ILE A 322 11.22 -9.58 6.24
N CYS A 323 11.65 -8.46 5.64
CA CYS A 323 13.01 -8.32 5.14
C CYS A 323 14.06 -8.28 6.26
N PHE A 324 13.72 -7.75 7.43
CA PHE A 324 14.58 -7.83 8.62
C PHE A 324 14.82 -9.28 9.05
N CYS A 325 13.77 -10.11 9.09
CA CYS A 325 13.87 -11.50 9.53
C CYS A 325 14.60 -12.40 8.54
N GLY A 326 14.54 -12.13 7.23
CA GLY A 326 15.26 -12.91 6.22
C GLY A 326 16.55 -12.23 5.77
N PRO A 327 16.51 -11.38 4.71
CA PRO A 327 17.66 -10.65 4.19
C PRO A 327 18.50 -9.88 5.24
N GLY A 328 17.88 -9.28 6.26
CA GLY A 328 18.58 -8.53 7.29
C GLY A 328 19.49 -9.41 8.15
N LEU A 329 19.02 -10.62 8.49
CA LEU A 329 19.84 -11.63 9.17
C LEU A 329 20.87 -12.29 8.25
N PHE A 330 20.59 -12.39 6.96
CA PHE A 330 21.60 -12.76 5.97
C PHE A 330 22.75 -11.74 5.95
N ASN A 331 22.46 -10.44 5.92
CA ASN A 331 23.48 -9.39 6.00
C ASN A 331 24.27 -9.45 7.32
N ALA A 332 23.59 -9.73 8.43
CA ALA A 332 24.23 -9.97 9.72
C ALA A 332 25.24 -11.12 9.66
N LEU A 333 24.87 -12.21 8.99
CA LEU A 333 25.72 -13.39 8.86
C LEU A 333 26.93 -13.16 7.94
N THR A 334 26.72 -12.49 6.81
CA THR A 334 27.79 -12.14 5.86
C THR A 334 28.77 -11.13 6.46
N GLY A 335 28.27 -10.19 7.28
CA GLY A 335 29.09 -9.19 7.98
C GLY A 335 30.04 -9.77 9.03
N LEU A 336 29.86 -11.04 9.43
CA LEU A 336 30.76 -11.78 10.34
C LEU A 336 31.97 -12.39 9.60
N GLY A 337 31.99 -12.34 8.26
CA GLY A 337 33.03 -12.93 7.41
C GLY A 337 32.81 -14.44 7.17
N GLY A 338 32.90 -14.89 5.91
CA GLY A 338 32.77 -16.31 5.54
C GLY A 338 31.44 -16.98 5.93
N GLY A 339 30.38 -16.21 6.17
CA GLY A 339 29.12 -16.73 6.71
C GLY A 339 29.21 -17.22 8.16
N GLY A 340 30.26 -16.82 8.89
CA GLY A 340 30.56 -17.26 10.26
C GLY A 340 31.37 -18.55 10.39
N GLN A 341 31.89 -19.08 9.27
CA GLN A 341 32.64 -20.34 9.18
C GLN A 341 34.16 -20.12 9.02
N ALA A 342 34.93 -21.17 9.35
CA ALA A 342 36.39 -21.20 9.21
C ALA A 342 36.89 -21.37 7.75
N SER A 343 36.04 -21.76 6.79
CA SER A 343 36.39 -21.90 5.37
C SER A 343 35.66 -20.89 4.47
N PRO A 344 36.31 -19.76 4.10
CA PRO A 344 35.73 -18.73 3.23
C PRO A 344 35.36 -19.22 1.82
N GLU A 345 35.98 -20.30 1.34
CA GLU A 345 35.82 -20.78 -0.04
C GLU A 345 34.40 -21.31 -0.31
N VAL A 346 33.83 -22.10 0.60
CA VAL A 346 32.48 -22.67 0.45
C VAL A 346 31.42 -21.56 0.46
N ALA A 347 31.57 -20.59 1.36
CA ALA A 347 30.68 -19.44 1.46
C ALA A 347 30.70 -18.57 0.18
N ASN A 348 31.87 -18.36 -0.41
CA ASN A 348 32.01 -17.61 -1.67
C ASN A 348 31.35 -18.35 -2.84
N LYS A 349 31.56 -19.67 -2.96
CA LYS A 349 30.89 -20.49 -3.99
C LYS A 349 29.36 -20.48 -3.83
N ALA A 350 28.85 -20.54 -2.60
CA ALA A 350 27.43 -20.48 -2.32
C ALA A 350 26.83 -19.09 -2.65
N ASN A 351 27.52 -18.00 -2.34
CA ASN A 351 27.10 -16.64 -2.72
C ASN A 351 27.13 -16.41 -4.23
N ALA A 352 28.13 -16.95 -4.94
CA ALA A 352 28.16 -16.90 -6.40
C ALA A 352 26.96 -17.63 -7.02
N ALA A 353 26.64 -18.83 -6.53
CA ALA A 353 25.47 -19.59 -6.97
C ALA A 353 24.14 -18.86 -6.65
N LEU A 354 24.05 -18.21 -5.49
CA LEU A 354 22.93 -17.37 -5.09
C LEU A 354 22.71 -16.22 -6.06
N TYR A 355 23.72 -15.37 -6.29
CA TYR A 355 23.52 -14.18 -7.12
C TYR A 355 23.30 -14.51 -8.60
N ALA A 356 23.90 -15.59 -9.11
CA ALA A 356 23.65 -16.08 -10.47
C ALA A 356 22.19 -16.49 -10.68
N THR A 357 21.64 -17.29 -9.77
CA THR A 357 20.23 -17.72 -9.84
C THR A 357 19.25 -16.59 -9.52
N PHE A 358 19.61 -15.69 -8.59
CA PHE A 358 18.84 -14.49 -8.27
C PHE A 358 18.73 -13.58 -9.51
N ALA A 359 19.82 -13.33 -10.23
CA ALA A 359 19.81 -12.51 -11.44
C ALA A 359 18.76 -13.01 -12.46
N THR A 360 18.74 -14.31 -12.72
CA THR A 360 17.81 -14.92 -13.68
C THR A 360 16.35 -14.87 -13.19
N VAL A 361 16.09 -15.27 -11.95
CA VAL A 361 14.71 -15.35 -11.45
C VAL A 361 14.10 -13.98 -11.20
N ALA A 362 14.89 -13.01 -10.71
CA ALA A 362 14.41 -11.65 -10.50
C ALA A 362 13.98 -10.97 -11.81
N TRP A 363 14.67 -11.25 -12.92
CA TRP A 363 14.28 -10.71 -14.24
C TRP A 363 12.83 -11.05 -14.58
N PHE A 364 12.43 -12.30 -14.38
CA PHE A 364 11.05 -12.77 -14.57
C PHE A 364 10.17 -12.62 -13.31
N GLY A 365 10.73 -12.10 -12.22
CA GLY A 365 10.09 -12.04 -10.91
C GLY A 365 8.78 -11.25 -10.96
N GLY A 366 8.70 -10.21 -11.80
CA GLY A 366 7.47 -9.43 -11.98
C GLY A 366 6.32 -10.29 -12.49
N SER A 367 6.58 -11.12 -13.51
CA SER A 367 5.62 -12.06 -14.09
C SER A 367 5.12 -13.07 -13.05
N VAL A 368 6.04 -13.62 -12.25
CA VAL A 368 5.68 -14.58 -11.19
C VAL A 368 4.84 -13.91 -10.12
N VAL A 369 5.24 -12.74 -9.62
CA VAL A 369 4.54 -11.99 -8.58
C VAL A 369 3.13 -11.59 -9.02
N ASN A 370 2.96 -11.19 -10.28
CA ASN A 370 1.65 -10.82 -10.82
C ASN A 370 0.70 -12.02 -10.93
N LEU A 371 1.23 -13.21 -11.21
CA LEU A 371 0.44 -14.43 -11.32
C LEU A 371 0.03 -15.00 -9.95
N ILE A 372 0.99 -15.22 -9.05
CA ILE A 372 0.74 -15.91 -7.77
C ILE A 372 0.37 -14.95 -6.63
N GLY A 373 0.62 -13.65 -6.83
CA GLY A 373 0.41 -12.59 -5.86
C GLY A 373 1.63 -12.34 -4.95
N PRO A 374 1.79 -11.09 -4.44
CA PRO A 374 2.99 -10.69 -3.70
C PRO A 374 3.13 -11.36 -2.33
N ILE A 375 2.02 -11.71 -1.66
CA ILE A 375 2.06 -12.38 -0.36
C ILE A 375 2.71 -13.76 -0.47
N LEU A 376 2.26 -14.58 -1.42
CA LEU A 376 2.79 -15.92 -1.63
C LEU A 376 4.25 -15.87 -2.12
N ALA A 377 4.56 -14.94 -3.03
CA ALA A 377 5.93 -14.71 -3.48
C ALA A 377 6.89 -14.36 -2.32
N MET A 378 6.48 -13.51 -1.38
CA MET A 378 7.28 -13.20 -0.18
C MET A 378 7.42 -14.39 0.78
N MET A 379 6.40 -15.25 0.91
CA MET A 379 6.51 -16.47 1.72
C MET A 379 7.54 -17.45 1.13
N ILE A 380 7.42 -17.74 -0.17
CA ILE A 380 8.37 -18.60 -0.90
C ILE A 380 9.77 -18.00 -0.81
N GLY A 381 9.86 -16.68 -0.99
CA GLY A 381 11.13 -15.98 -0.94
C GLY A 381 11.80 -15.98 0.44
N SER A 382 11.02 -15.85 1.51
CA SER A 382 11.54 -15.90 2.89
C SER A 382 12.02 -17.29 3.29
N ALA A 383 11.39 -18.35 2.75
CA ALA A 383 11.76 -19.73 3.04
C ALA A 383 13.19 -20.07 2.59
N GLY A 384 13.64 -19.49 1.47
CA GLY A 384 15.02 -19.67 0.98
C GLY A 384 16.07 -19.18 1.97
N TYR A 385 15.81 -18.06 2.67
CA TYR A 385 16.75 -17.52 3.66
C TYR A 385 16.89 -18.42 4.88
N CYS A 386 15.78 -19.03 5.32
CA CYS A 386 15.79 -20.02 6.41
C CYS A 386 16.63 -21.26 6.03
N LEU A 387 16.46 -21.77 4.80
CA LEU A 387 17.23 -22.92 4.30
C LEU A 387 18.73 -22.60 4.24
N TYR A 388 19.08 -21.43 3.70
CA TYR A 388 20.47 -21.01 3.55
C TYR A 388 21.19 -20.90 4.90
N ILE A 389 20.59 -20.23 5.88
CA ILE A 389 21.17 -20.11 7.22
C ILE A 389 21.24 -21.49 7.91
N GLY A 390 20.22 -22.33 7.73
CA GLY A 390 20.21 -23.71 8.22
C GLY A 390 21.33 -24.57 7.62
N SER A 391 21.73 -24.31 6.38
CA SER A 391 22.83 -25.03 5.74
C SER A 391 24.21 -24.75 6.38
N PHE A 392 24.42 -23.56 6.93
CA PHE A 392 25.64 -23.27 7.70
C PHE A 392 25.64 -23.97 9.06
N LEU A 393 24.47 -24.08 9.70
CA LEU A 393 24.34 -24.90 10.90
C LEU A 393 24.64 -26.38 10.59
N ALA A 394 24.17 -26.88 9.45
CA ALA A 394 24.45 -28.24 9.01
C ALA A 394 25.95 -28.47 8.76
N LEU A 395 26.66 -27.49 8.17
CA LEU A 395 28.11 -27.54 7.98
C LEU A 395 28.89 -27.65 9.30
N ASN A 396 28.42 -26.98 10.36
CA ASN A 396 29.05 -27.09 11.68
C ASN A 396 28.95 -28.51 12.29
N TYR A 397 27.89 -29.25 11.97
CA TYR A 397 27.74 -30.65 12.40
C TYR A 397 28.36 -31.65 11.42
N HIS A 398 28.37 -31.31 10.13
CA HIS A 398 28.83 -32.15 9.04
C HIS A 398 29.77 -31.35 8.11
N PRO A 399 31.09 -31.35 8.40
CA PRO A 399 32.08 -30.55 7.64
C PRO A 399 32.12 -30.85 6.13
N ASP A 400 31.76 -32.08 5.72
CA ASP A 400 31.75 -32.49 4.30
C ASP A 400 30.51 -32.00 3.53
N ALA A 401 29.55 -31.34 4.18
CA ALA A 401 28.28 -30.90 3.59
C ALA A 401 28.41 -29.63 2.71
N GLY A 402 29.60 -29.32 2.17
CA GLY A 402 29.84 -28.13 1.33
C GLY A 402 28.92 -28.04 0.12
N GLY A 403 28.62 -29.18 -0.52
CA GLY A 403 27.69 -29.23 -1.65
C GLY A 403 26.25 -28.82 -1.28
N PHE A 404 25.79 -29.16 -0.07
CA PHE A 404 24.47 -28.76 0.41
C PHE A 404 24.37 -27.25 0.62
N ASN A 405 25.43 -26.61 1.14
CA ASN A 405 25.48 -25.15 1.31
C ASN A 405 25.44 -24.41 -0.03
N ILE A 406 26.16 -24.92 -1.04
CA ILE A 406 26.13 -24.35 -2.40
C ILE A 406 24.74 -24.49 -3.02
N ALA A 407 24.11 -25.67 -2.91
CA ALA A 407 22.75 -25.90 -3.39
C ALA A 407 21.72 -25.01 -2.66
N ALA A 408 21.86 -24.83 -1.35
CA ALA A 408 21.03 -23.92 -0.57
C ALA A 408 21.21 -22.46 -1.02
N GLY A 409 22.42 -22.06 -1.40
CA GLY A 409 22.70 -20.75 -2.01
C GLY A 409 21.93 -20.55 -3.33
N ALA A 410 21.98 -21.53 -4.23
CA ALA A 410 21.24 -21.49 -5.50
C ALA A 410 19.71 -21.43 -5.30
N ILE A 411 19.16 -22.22 -4.36
CA ILE A 411 17.74 -22.17 -4.03
C ILE A 411 17.36 -20.80 -3.44
N LEU A 412 18.20 -20.26 -2.56
CA LEU A 412 18.00 -18.93 -2.01
C LEU A 412 17.98 -17.87 -3.12
N GLY A 413 18.82 -17.96 -4.15
CA GLY A 413 18.78 -17.00 -5.24
C GLY A 413 17.43 -16.97 -5.97
N CYS A 414 16.86 -18.13 -6.29
CA CYS A 414 15.50 -18.24 -6.84
C CYS A 414 14.44 -17.62 -5.92
N CYS A 415 14.51 -17.92 -4.62
CA CYS A 415 13.61 -17.39 -3.61
C CYS A 415 13.75 -15.86 -3.44
N ALA A 416 14.97 -15.35 -3.36
CA ALA A 416 15.28 -13.93 -3.19
C ALA A 416 14.77 -13.10 -4.36
N GLY A 417 14.85 -13.64 -5.60
CA GLY A 417 14.24 -13.06 -6.79
C GLY A 417 12.78 -12.67 -6.58
N LEU A 418 11.99 -13.62 -6.06
CA LEU A 418 10.56 -13.41 -5.81
C LEU A 418 10.30 -12.45 -4.64
N LEU A 419 11.08 -12.58 -3.56
CA LEU A 419 10.94 -11.72 -2.37
C LEU A 419 11.15 -10.25 -2.71
N TRP A 420 12.26 -9.93 -3.36
CA TRP A 420 12.65 -8.55 -3.63
C TRP A 420 11.77 -7.90 -4.70
N THR A 421 11.30 -8.67 -5.68
CA THR A 421 10.31 -8.18 -6.64
C THR A 421 8.96 -7.86 -5.98
N ALA A 422 8.45 -8.76 -5.14
CA ALA A 422 7.20 -8.54 -4.41
C ALA A 422 7.31 -7.36 -3.41
N GLN A 423 8.43 -7.27 -2.70
CA GLN A 423 8.75 -6.16 -1.81
C GLN A 423 8.76 -4.82 -2.56
N GLY A 424 9.46 -4.75 -3.71
CA GLY A 424 9.54 -3.54 -4.52
C GLY A 424 8.18 -3.08 -5.03
N SER A 425 7.36 -4.01 -5.54
CA SER A 425 5.99 -3.71 -6.00
C SER A 425 5.12 -3.10 -4.88
N LEU A 426 5.10 -3.71 -3.69
CA LEU A 426 4.27 -3.22 -2.57
C LEU A 426 4.80 -1.90 -2.01
N MET A 427 6.12 -1.76 -1.83
CA MET A 427 6.73 -0.56 -1.29
C MET A 427 6.50 0.67 -2.18
N LEU A 428 6.46 0.49 -3.50
CA LEU A 428 6.33 1.59 -4.45
C LEU A 428 4.87 1.96 -4.79
N SER A 429 3.93 1.03 -4.60
CA SER A 429 2.51 1.21 -4.94
C SER A 429 1.61 1.69 -3.81
N TYR A 430 1.99 1.39 -2.55
CA TYR A 430 1.26 1.80 -1.35
C TYR A 430 1.39 3.29 -0.97
N PRO A 431 2.55 3.96 -1.12
CA PRO A 431 2.64 5.40 -0.86
C PRO A 431 1.89 6.22 -1.90
N THR A 432 1.46 7.41 -1.49
CA THR A 432 1.07 8.49 -2.40
C THR A 432 2.31 9.06 -3.10
N GLU A 433 2.12 9.74 -4.23
CA GLU A 433 3.23 10.22 -5.06
C GLU A 433 4.18 11.21 -4.34
N ASP A 434 3.70 11.89 -3.30
CA ASP A 434 4.44 12.86 -2.49
C ASP A 434 5.30 12.21 -1.38
N LYS A 435 5.11 10.90 -1.10
CA LYS A 435 5.71 10.19 0.05
C LYS A 435 6.48 8.92 -0.33
N LYS A 436 6.86 8.77 -1.61
CA LYS A 436 7.56 7.57 -2.08
C LYS A 436 8.95 7.44 -1.44
N GLY A 437 9.66 8.54 -1.21
CA GLY A 437 10.93 8.58 -0.50
C GLY A 437 10.79 8.13 0.96
N LEU A 438 9.82 8.68 1.70
CA LEU A 438 9.56 8.36 3.11
C LEU A 438 9.28 6.88 3.32
N TYR A 439 8.44 6.28 2.48
CA TYR A 439 8.09 4.87 2.59
C TYR A 439 9.29 3.96 2.30
N THR A 440 10.10 4.34 1.31
CA THR A 440 11.38 3.69 1.02
C THR A 440 12.32 3.80 2.21
N SER A 441 12.48 4.97 2.82
CA SER A 441 13.32 5.16 4.01
C SER A 441 12.88 4.30 5.19
N ILE A 442 11.58 4.21 5.47
CA ILE A 442 11.06 3.42 6.59
C ILE A 442 11.36 1.94 6.40
N PHE A 443 11.16 1.42 5.18
CA PHE A 443 11.56 0.06 4.84
C PHE A 443 13.07 -0.14 5.10
N TRP A 444 13.92 0.76 4.57
CA TRP A 444 15.38 0.68 4.73
C TRP A 444 15.83 0.74 6.18
N VAL A 445 15.18 1.56 7.02
CA VAL A 445 15.48 1.62 8.46
C VAL A 445 15.26 0.26 9.10
N ILE A 446 14.08 -0.35 8.91
CA ILE A 446 13.72 -1.62 9.55
C ILE A 446 14.59 -2.76 9.03
N PHE A 447 14.80 -2.82 7.71
CA PHE A 447 15.63 -3.84 7.07
C PHE A 447 17.08 -3.81 7.59
N ASN A 448 17.72 -2.63 7.65
CA ASN A 448 19.12 -2.52 8.04
C ASN A 448 19.39 -2.70 9.53
N PHE A 449 18.36 -2.64 10.38
CA PHE A 449 18.52 -3.05 11.78
C PHE A 449 19.06 -4.49 11.91
N GLY A 450 18.78 -5.36 10.93
CA GLY A 450 19.38 -6.71 10.88
C GLY A 450 20.90 -6.66 10.79
N GLY A 451 21.44 -5.90 9.83
CA GLY A 451 22.88 -5.69 9.67
C GLY A 451 23.52 -5.01 10.89
N VAL A 452 22.86 -4.01 11.47
CA VAL A 452 23.32 -3.35 12.71
C VAL A 452 23.44 -4.34 13.86
N ILE A 453 22.43 -5.19 14.08
CA ILE A 453 22.47 -6.22 15.14
C ILE A 453 23.59 -7.22 14.88
N GLY A 454 23.74 -7.68 13.63
CA GLY A 454 24.82 -8.60 13.24
C GLY A 454 26.21 -8.04 13.51
N SER A 455 26.48 -6.84 13.04
CA SER A 455 27.77 -6.18 13.27
C SER A 455 27.99 -5.83 14.73
N ALA A 456 26.95 -5.46 15.50
CA ALA A 456 27.07 -5.22 16.93
C ALA A 456 27.45 -6.48 17.71
N VAL A 457 26.86 -7.63 17.36
CA VAL A 457 27.27 -8.92 17.92
C VAL A 457 28.72 -9.22 17.55
N SER A 458 29.12 -9.02 16.28
CA SER A 458 30.51 -9.20 15.82
C SER A 458 31.51 -8.36 16.61
N VAL A 459 31.18 -7.09 16.89
CA VAL A 459 32.02 -6.19 17.69
C VAL A 459 32.15 -6.74 19.11
N GLY A 460 31.05 -7.19 19.71
CA GLY A 460 31.05 -7.74 21.05
C GLY A 460 31.84 -9.05 21.17
N THR A 461 31.69 -9.96 20.21
CA THR A 461 32.39 -11.26 20.23
C THR A 461 33.87 -11.15 19.93
N ASN A 462 34.26 -10.24 19.03
CA ASN A 462 35.65 -10.09 18.57
C ASN A 462 36.38 -8.93 19.26
N TRP A 463 35.85 -8.37 20.35
CA TRP A 463 36.51 -7.27 21.07
C TRP A 463 37.84 -7.71 21.68
N ASP A 464 37.85 -8.94 22.21
CA ASP A 464 38.95 -9.54 22.97
C ASP A 464 39.67 -10.68 22.19
N SER A 465 39.19 -11.06 20.99
CA SER A 465 39.73 -12.18 20.20
C SER A 465 40.11 -11.78 18.78
N GLU A 466 41.28 -12.24 18.34
CA GLU A 466 41.79 -12.03 16.97
C GLU A 466 41.37 -13.13 15.97
N GLN A 467 40.75 -14.22 16.46
CA GLN A 467 40.19 -15.31 15.65
C GLN A 467 38.70 -15.48 15.98
N GLY A 468 37.84 -15.53 14.96
CA GLY A 468 36.38 -15.53 15.17
C GLY A 468 35.64 -16.47 14.23
N GLY A 469 34.78 -17.31 14.82
CA GLY A 469 33.75 -18.12 14.17
C GLY A 469 32.42 -17.99 14.94
N VAL A 470 31.30 -18.28 14.29
CA VAL A 470 29.96 -18.08 14.85
C VAL A 470 29.50 -19.34 15.59
N THR A 471 28.98 -19.18 16.81
CA THR A 471 28.51 -20.32 17.62
C THR A 471 27.25 -20.98 17.03
N ASN A 472 27.09 -22.29 17.24
CA ASN A 472 25.89 -23.03 16.82
C ASN A 472 24.59 -22.40 17.37
N SER A 473 24.64 -21.86 18.59
CA SER A 473 23.51 -21.18 19.22
C SER A 473 23.06 -19.95 18.42
N THR A 474 23.99 -19.21 17.82
CA THR A 474 23.67 -18.05 16.96
C THR A 474 22.97 -18.49 15.67
N TYR A 475 23.45 -19.55 15.02
CA TYR A 475 22.80 -20.10 13.83
C TYR A 475 21.39 -20.62 14.12
N ILE A 476 21.19 -21.34 15.23
CA ILE A 476 19.87 -21.83 15.65
C ILE A 476 18.91 -20.65 15.90
N ALA A 477 19.39 -19.59 16.56
CA ALA A 477 18.59 -18.39 16.78
C ALA A 477 18.19 -17.71 15.45
N PHE A 478 19.11 -17.61 14.49
CA PHE A 478 18.83 -17.04 13.18
C PHE A 478 17.85 -17.89 12.37
N VAL A 479 17.98 -19.22 12.41
CA VAL A 479 16.99 -20.14 11.81
C VAL A 479 15.60 -19.95 12.44
N ALA A 480 15.51 -19.84 13.77
CA ALA A 480 14.23 -19.63 14.44
C ALA A 480 13.57 -18.30 14.04
N VAL A 481 14.34 -17.21 13.96
CA VAL A 481 13.81 -15.89 13.56
C VAL A 481 13.43 -15.85 12.08
N THR A 482 14.24 -16.44 11.20
CA THR A 482 13.95 -16.50 9.76
C THR A 482 12.73 -17.38 9.47
N ALA A 483 12.54 -18.48 10.21
CA ALA A 483 11.35 -19.33 10.12
C ALA A 483 10.06 -18.58 10.51
N LEU A 484 10.11 -17.73 11.55
CA LEU A 484 9.00 -16.82 11.86
C LEU A 484 8.74 -15.83 10.72
N GLY A 485 9.82 -15.35 10.09
CA GLY A 485 9.78 -14.48 8.91
C GLY A 485 8.99 -15.08 7.73
N VAL A 486 8.98 -16.40 7.55
CA VAL A 486 8.20 -17.10 6.51
C VAL A 486 6.69 -16.94 6.68
N LEU A 487 6.22 -16.83 7.93
CA LEU A 487 4.80 -16.72 8.25
C LEU A 487 4.32 -15.26 8.31
N LEU A 488 5.21 -14.29 8.51
CA LEU A 488 4.85 -12.87 8.60
C LEU A 488 4.10 -12.31 7.38
N PRO A 489 4.38 -12.71 6.12
CA PRO A 489 3.60 -12.24 4.96
C PRO A 489 2.09 -12.52 5.07
N LEU A 490 1.66 -13.56 5.80
CA LEU A 490 0.24 -13.86 6.03
C LEU A 490 -0.48 -12.76 6.82
N THR A 491 0.27 -11.92 7.54
CA THR A 491 -0.29 -10.79 8.28
C THR A 491 -0.56 -9.58 7.39
N LEU A 492 -0.05 -9.56 6.15
CA LEU A 492 -0.27 -8.46 5.23
C LEU A 492 -1.71 -8.44 4.73
N ARG A 493 -2.23 -7.23 4.53
CA ARG A 493 -3.54 -7.05 3.93
C ARG A 493 -3.45 -7.35 2.44
N ALA A 494 -4.46 -8.05 1.92
CA ALA A 494 -4.59 -8.27 0.48
C ALA A 494 -4.49 -6.92 -0.26
N PRO A 495 -3.56 -6.77 -1.22
CA PRO A 495 -3.27 -5.47 -1.77
C PRO A 495 -4.43 -4.88 -2.60
N SER A 496 -5.35 -5.71 -3.14
CA SER A 496 -6.61 -5.24 -3.74
C SER A 496 -7.59 -4.58 -2.76
N LYS A 497 -7.37 -4.74 -1.45
CA LYS A 497 -8.16 -4.10 -0.38
C LYS A 497 -7.42 -2.93 0.25
N MET A 498 -6.26 -2.54 -0.28
CA MET A 498 -5.46 -1.44 0.23
C MET A 498 -5.95 -0.10 -0.30
N ILE A 499 -6.03 0.86 0.62
CA ILE A 499 -6.40 2.25 0.35
C ILE A 499 -5.23 3.10 0.83
N ARG A 500 -4.75 4.00 -0.02
CA ARG A 500 -3.67 4.94 0.27
C ARG A 500 -4.12 6.01 1.27
N GLU A 501 -3.20 6.82 1.78
CA GLU A 501 -3.51 7.84 2.80
C GLU A 501 -4.48 8.92 2.31
N ASP A 502 -4.52 9.19 1.00
CA ASP A 502 -5.41 10.17 0.36
C ASP A 502 -6.83 9.61 0.08
N GLY A 503 -7.03 8.30 0.25
CA GLY A 503 -8.29 7.62 -0.07
C GLY A 503 -8.30 6.90 -1.42
N SER A 504 -7.23 7.02 -2.23
CA SER A 504 -7.12 6.30 -3.50
C SER A 504 -6.91 4.80 -3.27
N ALA A 505 -7.54 3.94 -4.07
CA ALA A 505 -7.37 2.50 -3.99
C ALA A 505 -6.08 2.05 -4.71
N VAL A 506 -5.48 0.96 -4.22
CA VAL A 506 -4.44 0.25 -4.96
C VAL A 506 -5.12 -0.73 -5.91
N VAL A 507 -5.28 -0.33 -7.17
CA VAL A 507 -5.89 -1.15 -8.22
C VAL A 507 -4.93 -2.28 -8.58
N ILE A 508 -5.39 -3.53 -8.47
CA ILE A 508 -4.64 -4.71 -8.86
C ILE A 508 -5.52 -5.57 -9.73
N GLU A 509 -5.17 -5.62 -11.01
CA GLU A 509 -5.75 -6.57 -11.95
C GLU A 509 -4.77 -7.73 -12.13
N ARG A 510 -5.08 -8.88 -11.54
CA ARG A 510 -4.28 -10.11 -11.71
C ARG A 510 -4.34 -10.56 -13.17
N ALA A 511 -3.18 -10.91 -13.72
CA ALA A 511 -3.12 -11.55 -15.03
C ALA A 511 -3.64 -12.98 -14.96
N THR A 512 -4.25 -13.45 -16.05
CA THR A 512 -4.89 -14.77 -16.12
C THR A 512 -3.94 -15.88 -16.58
N THR A 513 -2.87 -15.57 -17.33
CA THR A 513 -1.96 -16.59 -17.90
C THR A 513 -0.47 -16.16 -17.97
N TRP A 514 0.44 -17.15 -18.00
CA TRP A 514 1.89 -16.94 -18.17
C TRP A 514 2.27 -16.31 -19.51
N LYS A 515 1.58 -16.66 -20.60
CA LYS A 515 1.83 -16.10 -21.93
C LYS A 515 1.62 -14.59 -21.92
N THR A 516 0.50 -14.15 -21.31
CA THR A 516 0.19 -12.73 -21.14
C THR A 516 1.26 -12.02 -20.32
N GLU A 517 1.76 -12.63 -19.24
CA GLU A 517 2.78 -12.01 -18.40
C GLU A 517 4.16 -11.90 -19.04
N LEU A 518 4.56 -12.85 -19.89
CA LEU A 518 5.80 -12.75 -20.66
C LEU A 518 5.71 -11.68 -21.74
N ILE A 519 4.55 -11.56 -22.39
CA ILE A 519 4.27 -10.47 -23.35
C ILE A 519 4.26 -9.13 -22.62
N ASN A 520 3.62 -9.03 -21.47
CA ASN A 520 3.60 -7.82 -20.64
C ASN A 520 5.02 -7.42 -20.19
N LEU A 521 5.85 -8.38 -19.79
CA LEU A 521 7.24 -8.13 -19.45
C LEU A 521 8.03 -7.56 -20.64
N TYR A 522 7.84 -8.12 -21.84
CA TYR A 522 8.43 -7.59 -23.07
C TYR A 522 7.91 -6.18 -23.40
N ARG A 523 6.59 -5.97 -23.35
CA ARG A 523 5.96 -4.65 -23.55
C ARG A 523 6.43 -3.62 -22.54
N ALA A 524 6.68 -3.99 -21.27
CA ALA A 524 7.24 -3.08 -20.28
C ALA A 524 8.62 -2.51 -20.67
N LEU A 525 9.39 -3.24 -21.50
CA LEU A 525 10.66 -2.77 -22.07
C LEU A 525 10.48 -1.94 -23.35
N VAL A 526 9.51 -2.32 -24.18
CA VAL A 526 9.27 -1.67 -25.49
C VAL A 526 8.46 -0.39 -25.37
N ASP A 527 7.41 -0.40 -24.54
CA ASP A 527 6.48 0.71 -24.37
C ASP A 527 7.08 1.83 -23.50
N ASP A 528 7.97 1.48 -22.57
CA ASP A 528 8.71 2.44 -21.75
C ASP A 528 10.23 2.23 -21.87
N PRO A 529 10.82 2.50 -23.05
CA PRO A 529 12.22 2.19 -23.33
C PRO A 529 13.18 2.98 -22.43
N TRP A 530 12.70 4.05 -21.78
CA TRP A 530 13.43 4.83 -20.79
C TRP A 530 13.95 4.01 -19.61
N ILE A 531 13.29 2.88 -19.28
CA ILE A 531 13.76 1.98 -18.22
C ILE A 531 15.13 1.37 -18.55
N THR A 532 15.43 1.16 -19.83
CA THR A 532 16.71 0.56 -20.28
C THR A 532 17.90 1.47 -20.01
N LEU A 533 17.70 2.79 -19.98
CA LEU A 533 18.73 3.77 -19.60
C LEU A 533 19.12 3.67 -18.13
N LEU A 534 18.25 3.10 -17.29
CA LEU A 534 18.57 2.80 -15.90
C LEU A 534 19.32 1.48 -15.73
N PHE A 535 19.49 0.65 -16.77
CA PHE A 535 20.13 -0.66 -16.63
C PHE A 535 21.59 -0.58 -16.17
N PRO A 536 22.45 0.30 -16.71
CA PRO A 536 23.80 0.47 -16.19
C PRO A 536 23.82 0.97 -14.74
N PHE A 537 22.88 1.83 -14.38
CA PHE A 537 22.69 2.30 -13.00
C PHE A 537 22.22 1.16 -12.07
N PHE A 538 21.35 0.27 -12.54
CA PHE A 538 20.92 -0.93 -11.81
C PHE A 538 22.03 -1.95 -11.67
N PHE A 539 22.82 -2.16 -12.72
CA PHE A 539 23.94 -3.09 -12.75
C PHE A 539 25.10 -2.68 -11.84
N ALA A 540 25.38 -1.38 -11.76
CA ALA A 540 26.39 -0.84 -10.83
C ALA A 540 25.99 -1.01 -9.35
N SER A 541 24.70 -1.24 -9.06
CA SER A 541 24.20 -1.54 -7.73
C SER A 541 24.82 -2.85 -7.23
N ASN A 542 25.40 -2.85 -6.02
CA ASN A 542 26.22 -3.92 -5.42
C ASN A 542 27.60 -4.17 -6.05
N TRP A 543 27.95 -3.60 -7.21
CA TRP A 543 29.30 -3.76 -7.76
C TRP A 543 30.37 -3.19 -6.82
N PHE A 544 30.09 -2.02 -6.25
CA PHE A 544 31.00 -1.31 -5.35
C PHE A 544 31.16 -1.98 -3.97
N TYR A 545 30.36 -3.00 -3.64
CA TYR A 545 30.50 -3.73 -2.37
C TYR A 545 31.81 -4.49 -2.29
N THR A 546 32.25 -5.11 -3.38
CA THR A 546 33.48 -5.91 -3.38
C THR A 546 34.67 -5.07 -2.94
N TYR A 547 34.87 -3.90 -3.53
CA TYR A 547 35.94 -3.01 -3.10
C TYR A 547 35.76 -2.51 -1.65
N GLN A 548 34.55 -2.08 -1.28
CA GLN A 548 34.28 -1.55 0.06
C GLN A 548 34.51 -2.60 1.17
N PHE A 549 33.99 -3.81 1.00
CA PHE A 549 34.05 -4.85 2.03
C PHE A 549 35.34 -5.66 1.96
N ASN A 550 35.82 -6.06 0.78
CA ASN A 550 36.98 -6.93 0.65
C ASN A 550 38.27 -6.12 0.60
N ASP A 551 38.43 -5.26 -0.41
CA ASP A 551 39.69 -4.55 -0.66
C ASP A 551 39.99 -3.42 0.34
N PHE A 552 38.95 -2.78 0.90
CA PHE A 552 39.13 -1.69 1.85
C PHE A 552 38.97 -2.16 3.29
N ASN A 553 37.83 -2.76 3.63
CA ASN A 553 37.59 -3.15 5.02
C ASN A 553 38.35 -4.42 5.39
N ALA A 554 38.23 -5.50 4.59
CA ALA A 554 38.82 -6.80 4.93
C ALA A 554 40.35 -6.81 4.86
N ALA A 555 40.94 -6.16 3.85
CA ALA A 555 42.37 -6.11 3.65
C ALA A 555 43.10 -5.15 4.60
N LEU A 556 42.57 -3.94 4.84
CA LEU A 556 43.33 -2.90 5.56
C LEU A 556 43.15 -2.94 7.07
N HIS A 557 42.20 -3.69 7.62
CA HIS A 557 41.80 -3.60 9.02
C HIS A 557 41.75 -4.97 9.70
N ASN A 558 42.05 -5.01 11.01
CA ASN A 558 41.95 -6.23 11.80
C ASN A 558 40.48 -6.58 12.15
N VAL A 559 40.21 -7.80 12.65
CA VAL A 559 38.86 -8.33 12.90
C VAL A 559 37.97 -7.40 13.73
N ARG A 560 38.49 -6.85 14.84
CA ARG A 560 37.72 -5.94 15.70
C ARG A 560 37.39 -4.62 15.03
N THR A 561 38.35 -4.06 14.28
CA THR A 561 38.17 -2.81 13.54
C THR A 561 37.22 -2.99 12.37
N ARG A 562 37.28 -4.13 11.67
CA ARG A 562 36.33 -4.50 10.60
C ARG A 562 34.90 -4.61 11.11
N SER A 563 34.73 -5.22 12.28
CA SER A 563 33.43 -5.35 12.94
C SER A 563 32.85 -3.98 13.29
N LEU A 564 33.67 -3.06 13.81
CA LEU A 564 33.25 -1.69 14.12
C LEU A 564 32.93 -0.90 12.85
N ASN A 565 33.74 -1.03 11.81
CA ASN A 565 33.51 -0.43 10.50
C ASN A 565 32.17 -0.88 9.93
N GLY A 566 31.87 -2.19 9.98
CA GLY A 566 30.58 -2.74 9.56
C GLY A 566 29.40 -2.14 10.33
N LEU A 567 29.51 -2.01 11.66
CA LEU A 567 28.47 -1.40 12.48
C LEU A 567 28.20 0.06 12.06
N CYS A 568 29.26 0.84 11.88
CA CYS A 568 29.18 2.23 11.42
C CYS A 568 28.57 2.33 10.01
N TYR A 569 28.92 1.40 9.11
CA TYR A 569 28.38 1.35 7.75
C TYR A 569 26.86 1.15 7.72
N TRP A 570 26.34 0.15 8.45
CA TRP A 570 24.90 -0.11 8.49
C TRP A 570 24.13 1.01 9.21
N LEU A 571 24.70 1.63 10.24
CA LEU A 571 24.12 2.82 10.87
C LEU A 571 24.07 4.00 9.89
N ALA A 572 25.14 4.20 9.12
CA ALA A 572 25.20 5.23 8.09
C ALA A 572 24.15 4.99 6.99
N GLN A 573 23.86 3.73 6.63
CA GLN A 573 22.78 3.43 5.69
C GLN A 573 21.40 3.87 6.21
N ILE A 574 21.10 3.62 7.48
CA ILE A 574 19.83 4.05 8.11
C ILE A 574 19.70 5.58 8.03
N VAL A 575 20.76 6.30 8.42
CA VAL A 575 20.76 7.77 8.39
C VAL A 575 20.69 8.29 6.95
N GLY A 576 21.48 7.71 6.04
CA GLY A 576 21.53 8.06 4.62
C GLY A 576 20.18 7.89 3.92
N ALA A 577 19.50 6.76 4.14
CA ALA A 577 18.18 6.49 3.57
C ALA A 577 17.13 7.51 4.03
N VAL A 578 17.18 7.92 5.31
CA VAL A 578 16.25 8.93 5.86
C VAL A 578 16.52 10.31 5.29
N ILE A 579 17.79 10.76 5.27
CA ILE A 579 18.16 12.07 4.73
C ILE A 579 17.82 12.15 3.24
N PHE A 580 18.19 11.13 2.47
CA PHE A 580 18.00 11.13 1.02
C PHE A 580 16.53 10.92 0.63
N GLY A 581 15.78 10.09 1.35
CA GLY A 581 14.34 9.95 1.12
C GLY A 581 13.57 11.23 1.43
N GLN A 582 13.94 11.98 2.47
CA GLN A 582 13.38 13.30 2.75
C GLN A 582 13.72 14.33 1.68
N LEU A 583 14.95 14.31 1.15
CA LEU A 583 15.38 15.16 0.05
C LEU A 583 14.49 14.97 -1.20
N LEU A 584 14.15 13.72 -1.51
CA LEU A 584 13.34 13.37 -2.67
C LEU A 584 11.83 13.66 -2.49
N ASP A 585 11.37 13.85 -1.25
CA ASP A 585 9.97 14.15 -0.91
C ASP A 585 9.74 15.62 -0.46
N ILE A 586 10.68 16.53 -0.75
CA ILE A 586 10.52 17.96 -0.41
C ILE A 586 9.32 18.58 -1.13
N SER A 587 8.24 18.85 -0.41
CA SER A 587 6.99 19.39 -0.99
C SER A 587 7.10 20.78 -1.63
N ARG A 588 8.18 21.53 -1.35
CA ARG A 588 8.41 22.87 -1.90
C ARG A 588 8.93 22.87 -3.34
N VAL A 589 9.33 21.70 -3.85
CA VAL A 589 10.01 21.57 -5.15
C VAL A 589 9.26 20.57 -6.04
N ASN A 590 9.07 20.93 -7.30
CA ASN A 590 8.41 20.06 -8.29
C ASN A 590 9.18 18.75 -8.50
N ARG A 591 8.49 17.64 -8.83
CA ARG A 591 9.08 16.29 -8.89
C ARG A 591 10.31 16.21 -9.82
N LYS A 592 10.24 16.84 -10.98
CA LYS A 592 11.38 16.90 -11.92
C LYS A 592 12.64 17.49 -11.26
N TRP A 593 12.49 18.62 -10.58
CA TRP A 593 13.61 19.26 -9.88
C TRP A 593 14.08 18.48 -8.66
N ARG A 594 13.18 17.79 -7.95
CA ARG A 594 13.58 16.85 -6.88
C ARG A 594 14.45 15.72 -7.42
N ALA A 595 14.09 15.16 -8.58
CA ALA A 595 14.88 14.16 -9.27
C ALA A 595 16.26 14.70 -9.65
N THR A 596 16.32 15.89 -10.27
CA THR A 596 17.59 16.53 -10.65
C THR A 596 18.48 16.84 -9.45
N ILE A 597 17.92 17.38 -8.36
CA ILE A 597 18.68 17.65 -7.12
C ILE A 597 19.21 16.33 -6.54
N GLY A 598 18.36 15.30 -6.48
CA GLY A 598 18.77 13.96 -6.05
C GLY A 598 19.94 13.42 -6.89
N TRP A 599 19.87 13.54 -8.22
CA TRP A 599 20.95 13.17 -9.13
C TRP A 599 22.24 13.95 -8.84
N CYS A 600 22.18 15.28 -8.70
CA CYS A 600 23.36 16.11 -8.42
C CYS A 600 24.03 15.75 -7.09
N VAL A 601 23.22 15.53 -6.04
CA VAL A 601 23.73 15.11 -4.73
C VAL A 601 24.38 13.73 -4.82
N LEU A 602 23.72 12.77 -5.48
CA LEU A 602 24.26 11.42 -5.63
C LEU A 602 25.54 11.41 -6.46
N PHE A 603 25.60 12.18 -7.56
CA PHE A 603 26.81 12.36 -8.36
C PHE A 603 27.96 12.92 -7.53
N ALA A 604 27.72 13.97 -6.75
CA ALA A 604 28.73 14.53 -5.87
C ALA A 604 29.22 13.52 -4.81
N MET A 605 28.32 12.74 -4.23
CA MET A 605 28.67 11.69 -3.26
C MET A 605 29.53 10.59 -3.89
N VAL A 606 29.22 10.16 -5.12
CA VAL A 606 30.01 9.16 -5.86
C VAL A 606 31.44 9.66 -6.06
N TRP A 607 31.61 10.88 -6.57
CA TRP A 607 32.93 11.46 -6.80
C TRP A 607 33.71 11.67 -5.50
N ALA A 608 33.08 12.24 -4.48
CA ALA A 608 33.74 12.48 -3.19
C ALA A 608 34.22 11.18 -2.52
N THR A 609 33.36 10.15 -2.51
CA THR A 609 33.67 8.89 -1.83
C THR A 609 34.73 8.09 -2.59
N ASN A 610 34.62 7.97 -3.92
CA ASN A 610 35.61 7.23 -4.71
C ASN A 610 36.95 7.96 -4.79
N ALA A 611 36.97 9.30 -4.85
CA ALA A 611 38.21 10.06 -4.74
C ALA A 611 38.88 9.85 -3.37
N GLY A 612 38.09 9.82 -2.28
CA GLY A 612 38.59 9.46 -0.95
C GLY A 612 39.23 8.07 -0.94
N PHE A 613 38.57 7.06 -1.52
CA PHE A 613 39.13 5.71 -1.61
C PHE A 613 40.41 5.67 -2.44
N TYR A 614 40.44 6.38 -3.57
CA TYR A 614 41.62 6.49 -4.41
C TYR A 614 42.83 7.10 -3.67
N THR A 615 42.61 8.13 -2.84
CA THR A 615 43.70 8.74 -2.06
C THR A 615 44.33 7.78 -1.05
N ILE A 616 43.54 6.84 -0.52
CA ILE A 616 44.04 5.81 0.40
C ILE A 616 44.69 4.66 -0.39
N GLN A 617 44.03 4.18 -1.45
CA GLN A 617 44.52 3.08 -2.29
C GLN A 617 45.89 3.39 -2.89
N ARG A 618 46.11 4.66 -3.27
CA ARG A 618 47.37 5.12 -3.84
C ARG A 618 48.59 4.99 -2.91
N GLN A 619 48.37 4.87 -1.60
CA GLN A 619 49.45 4.65 -0.63
C GLN A 619 49.99 3.21 -0.67
N PHE A 620 49.26 2.28 -1.30
CA PHE A 620 49.56 0.84 -1.29
C PHE A 620 49.55 0.23 -2.71
N PHE A 621 49.76 1.04 -3.76
CA PHE A 621 49.66 0.58 -5.15
C PHE A 621 50.58 -0.59 -5.50
N ASP A 622 51.81 -0.58 -4.96
CA ASP A 622 52.83 -1.60 -5.26
C ASP A 622 52.94 -2.68 -4.17
N THR A 623 52.03 -2.68 -3.18
CA THR A 623 52.09 -3.61 -2.05
C THR A 623 51.04 -4.72 -2.23
N PRO A 624 51.46 -6.00 -2.33
CA PRO A 624 50.52 -7.13 -2.32
C PRO A 624 49.68 -7.10 -1.04
N THR A 625 48.39 -7.38 -1.15
CA THR A 625 47.39 -7.30 -0.06
C THR A 625 47.83 -8.08 1.20
N ASP A 626 48.56 -9.16 0.99
CA ASP A 626 49.06 -10.11 2.00
C ASP A 626 50.21 -9.54 2.86
N GLN A 627 50.83 -8.44 2.41
CA GLN A 627 51.96 -7.77 3.05
C GLN A 627 51.56 -6.43 3.72
N ILE A 628 50.28 -6.07 3.71
CA ILE A 628 49.80 -4.83 4.32
C ILE A 628 49.53 -5.07 5.82
N ASP A 629 50.25 -4.34 6.68
CA ASP A 629 49.98 -4.34 8.13
C ASP A 629 48.53 -3.90 8.41
N THR A 630 47.75 -4.81 8.98
CA THR A 630 46.35 -4.52 9.33
C THR A 630 46.27 -3.39 10.37
N ILE A 631 45.38 -2.44 10.11
CA ILE A 631 45.19 -1.28 10.97
C ILE A 631 44.19 -1.57 12.07
N ASP A 632 44.59 -1.21 13.27
CA ASP A 632 43.77 -1.26 14.46
C ASP A 632 43.05 0.07 14.75
N LEU A 633 41.93 0.00 15.46
CA LEU A 633 41.13 1.15 15.92
C LEU A 633 41.91 2.16 16.77
N THR A 634 42.99 1.75 17.43
CA THR A 634 43.85 2.65 18.21
C THR A 634 44.90 3.40 17.37
N SER A 635 45.03 3.06 16.08
CA SER A 635 46.03 3.65 15.19
C SER A 635 45.67 5.08 14.81
N SER A 636 46.67 5.97 14.75
CA SER A 636 46.50 7.35 14.26
C SER A 636 46.00 7.42 12.81
N ARG A 637 46.17 6.34 12.04
CA ARG A 637 45.73 6.21 10.65
C ARG A 637 44.26 5.80 10.51
N TYR A 638 43.56 5.44 11.59
CA TYR A 638 42.18 4.93 11.53
C TYR A 638 41.08 6.00 11.36
N PRO A 639 41.11 7.17 12.04
CA PRO A 639 39.96 8.09 12.09
C PRO A 639 39.44 8.58 10.73
N HIS A 640 40.33 8.88 9.77
CA HIS A 640 39.91 9.35 8.45
C HIS A 640 39.34 8.21 7.58
N ARG A 641 39.72 6.95 7.84
CA ARG A 641 39.26 5.77 7.10
C ARG A 641 37.85 5.36 7.50
N ILE A 642 37.52 5.43 8.79
CA ILE A 642 36.16 5.15 9.27
C ILE A 642 35.16 6.22 8.81
N VAL A 643 35.57 7.50 8.75
CA VAL A 643 34.72 8.57 8.18
C VAL A 643 34.40 8.27 6.72
N LEU A 644 35.40 7.89 5.92
CA LEU A 644 35.18 7.51 4.53
C LEU A 644 34.25 6.30 4.39
N TYR A 645 34.39 5.30 5.27
CA TYR A 645 33.53 4.11 5.29
C TYR A 645 32.08 4.43 5.69
N ILE A 646 31.87 5.38 6.59
CA ILE A 646 30.54 5.93 6.92
C ILE A 646 29.92 6.60 5.68
N PHE A 647 30.69 7.41 4.93
CA PHE A 647 30.22 7.99 3.68
C PHE A 647 29.88 6.95 2.63
N ALA A 648 30.64 5.84 2.55
CA ALA A 648 30.33 4.73 1.66
C ALA A 648 28.98 4.06 2.01
N GLY A 649 28.68 3.88 3.30
CA GLY A 649 27.37 3.39 3.74
C GLY A 649 26.24 4.37 3.40
N ALA A 650 26.44 5.67 3.63
CA ALA A 650 25.46 6.68 3.25
C ALA A 650 25.23 6.74 1.73
N LEU A 651 26.28 6.56 0.92
CA LEU A 651 26.23 6.52 -0.54
C LEU A 651 25.42 5.33 -1.04
N ASP A 652 25.60 4.14 -0.48
CA ASP A 652 24.81 2.97 -0.86
C ASP A 652 23.32 3.21 -0.60
N ALA A 653 22.97 3.67 0.61
CA ALA A 653 21.58 3.97 0.93
C ALA A 653 20.98 5.05 0.01
N ALA A 654 21.74 6.08 -0.35
CA ALA A 654 21.32 7.10 -1.29
C ALA A 654 21.08 6.52 -2.69
N TRP A 655 22.00 5.67 -3.19
CA TRP A 655 21.90 4.99 -4.48
C TRP A 655 20.63 4.15 -4.57
N GLN A 656 20.41 3.29 -3.58
CA GLN A 656 19.26 2.40 -3.50
C GLN A 656 17.94 3.18 -3.40
N THR A 657 17.91 4.20 -2.54
CA THR A 657 16.70 5.04 -2.36
C THR A 657 16.37 5.80 -3.64
N TYR A 658 17.38 6.29 -4.35
CA TYR A 658 17.21 6.97 -5.63
C TYR A 658 16.65 6.02 -6.70
N ALA A 659 17.17 4.79 -6.79
CA ALA A 659 16.69 3.77 -7.72
C ALA A 659 15.18 3.50 -7.55
N TYR A 660 14.77 3.22 -6.30
CA TYR A 660 13.37 2.97 -5.96
C TYR A 660 12.48 4.18 -6.21
N TRP A 661 12.94 5.39 -5.87
CA TRP A 661 12.17 6.59 -6.11
C TRP A 661 11.99 6.88 -7.61
N MET A 662 13.02 6.66 -8.44
CA MET A 662 12.90 6.79 -9.90
C MET A 662 11.87 5.81 -10.48
N MET A 663 11.93 4.52 -10.12
CA MET A 663 10.94 3.53 -10.56
C MET A 663 9.53 3.88 -10.08
N GLY A 664 9.40 4.29 -8.82
CA GLY A 664 8.13 4.74 -8.25
C GLY A 664 7.61 6.02 -8.92
N SER A 665 8.46 6.87 -9.47
CA SER A 665 8.02 8.08 -10.17
C SER A 665 7.41 7.79 -11.55
N MET A 666 7.70 6.62 -12.13
CA MET A 666 7.26 6.22 -13.47
C MET A 666 5.87 5.59 -13.50
N SER A 667 5.44 4.91 -12.42
CA SER A 667 4.12 4.28 -12.36
C SER A 667 3.62 4.12 -10.93
N ASN A 668 2.31 4.01 -10.77
CA ASN A 668 1.65 3.63 -9.52
C ASN A 668 0.99 2.24 -9.59
N ASP A 669 0.98 1.60 -10.75
CA ASP A 669 0.44 0.25 -10.94
C ASP A 669 1.38 -0.79 -10.31
N PRO A 670 0.92 -1.57 -9.30
CA PRO A 670 1.70 -2.63 -8.68
C PRO A 670 2.26 -3.65 -9.68
N SER A 671 1.55 -3.91 -10.78
CA SER A 671 1.92 -4.95 -11.76
C SER A 671 3.12 -4.51 -12.60
N LYS A 672 3.06 -3.28 -13.14
CA LYS A 672 4.18 -2.64 -13.85
C LYS A 672 5.38 -2.41 -12.93
N LEU A 673 5.13 -1.97 -11.69
CA LEU A 673 6.17 -1.79 -10.67
C LEU A 673 6.85 -3.11 -10.28
N ALA A 674 6.16 -4.25 -10.37
CA ALA A 674 6.76 -5.56 -10.15
C ALA A 674 7.79 -5.90 -11.24
N PHE A 675 7.53 -5.57 -12.51
CA PHE A 675 8.53 -5.73 -13.57
C PHE A 675 9.75 -4.85 -13.34
N TYR A 676 9.55 -3.57 -13.00
CA TYR A 676 10.65 -2.65 -12.71
C TYR A 676 11.50 -3.11 -11.53
N ALA A 677 10.86 -3.52 -10.44
CA ALA A 677 11.57 -4.09 -9.29
C ALA A 677 12.34 -5.37 -9.69
N GLY A 678 11.77 -6.22 -10.54
CA GLY A 678 12.43 -7.39 -11.11
C GLY A 678 13.66 -7.05 -11.95
N PHE A 679 13.55 -6.11 -12.90
CA PHE A 679 14.68 -5.64 -13.71
C PHE A 679 15.79 -5.07 -12.84
N TYR A 680 15.44 -4.25 -11.85
CA TYR A 680 16.41 -3.68 -10.93
C TYR A 680 17.18 -4.76 -10.17
N LYS A 681 16.46 -5.70 -9.55
CA LYS A 681 17.05 -6.75 -8.73
C LYS A 681 17.78 -7.80 -9.54
N GLY A 682 17.33 -8.09 -10.75
CA GLY A 682 18.00 -8.95 -11.70
C GLY A 682 19.37 -8.41 -12.10
N LEU A 683 19.41 -7.15 -12.54
CA LEU A 683 20.66 -6.51 -12.97
C LEU A 683 21.62 -6.23 -11.80
N GLN A 684 21.11 -5.79 -10.65
CA GLN A 684 21.89 -5.65 -9.42
C GLN A 684 22.57 -6.98 -9.03
N SER A 685 21.84 -8.09 -9.13
CA SER A 685 22.37 -9.42 -8.79
C SER A 685 23.34 -9.93 -9.86
N ALA A 686 23.11 -9.62 -11.13
CA ALA A 686 24.05 -9.95 -12.21
C ALA A 686 25.39 -9.23 -12.02
N GLY A 687 25.35 -7.93 -11.71
CA GLY A 687 26.54 -7.14 -11.39
C GLY A 687 27.29 -7.72 -10.21
N ALA A 688 26.58 -8.05 -9.12
CA ALA A 688 27.17 -8.74 -7.97
C ALA A 688 27.83 -10.06 -8.37
N ALA A 689 27.13 -10.96 -9.06
CA ALA A 689 27.66 -12.27 -9.45
C ALA A 689 28.98 -12.17 -10.25
N ILE A 690 29.07 -11.20 -11.17
CA ILE A 690 30.26 -10.97 -11.99
C ILE A 690 31.41 -10.47 -11.13
N ILE A 691 31.21 -9.40 -10.33
CA ILE A 691 32.32 -8.83 -9.56
C ILE A 691 32.84 -9.81 -8.50
N TRP A 692 31.98 -10.61 -7.88
CA TRP A 692 32.40 -11.65 -6.93
C TRP A 692 33.23 -12.76 -7.60
N ALA A 693 32.94 -13.08 -8.87
CA ALA A 693 33.73 -14.04 -9.64
C ALA A 693 35.07 -13.46 -10.11
N CYS A 694 35.12 -12.16 -10.39
CA CYS A 694 36.32 -11.46 -10.88
C CYS A 694 37.21 -10.89 -9.77
N ASP A 695 36.76 -10.86 -8.52
CA ASP A 695 37.45 -10.26 -7.37
C ASP A 695 38.90 -10.73 -7.23
N SER A 696 39.13 -12.05 -7.32
CA SER A 696 40.46 -12.65 -7.21
C SER A 696 41.40 -12.36 -8.39
N GLN A 697 40.89 -11.81 -9.50
CA GLN A 697 41.63 -11.60 -10.74
C GLN A 697 41.90 -10.12 -11.05
N MET A 698 41.03 -9.19 -10.60
CA MET A 698 41.10 -7.77 -10.98
C MET A 698 42.07 -6.94 -10.10
N GLY A 699 42.37 -7.41 -8.90
CA GLY A 699 43.13 -6.65 -7.89
C GLY A 699 42.40 -5.41 -7.38
N SER A 700 42.78 -4.90 -6.20
CA SER A 700 42.04 -3.85 -5.49
C SER A 700 41.92 -2.53 -6.26
N LEU A 701 42.93 -2.17 -7.07
CA LEU A 701 42.86 -0.98 -7.93
C LEU A 701 41.89 -1.17 -9.11
N GLY A 702 41.88 -2.37 -9.72
CA GLY A 702 40.92 -2.70 -10.77
C GLY A 702 39.48 -2.72 -10.25
N ALA A 703 39.26 -3.24 -9.04
CA ALA A 703 37.97 -3.21 -8.36
C ALA A 703 37.49 -1.78 -8.07
N LEU A 704 38.36 -0.88 -7.58
CA LEU A 704 38.04 0.53 -7.38
C LEU A 704 37.75 1.26 -8.70
N ALA A 705 38.61 1.10 -9.70
CA ALA A 705 38.46 1.77 -10.99
C ALA A 705 37.18 1.35 -11.72
N SER A 706 36.87 0.05 -11.74
CA SER A 706 35.63 -0.47 -12.32
C SER A 706 34.39 0.01 -11.56
N SER A 707 34.43 0.01 -10.22
CA SER A 707 33.34 0.55 -9.39
C SER A 707 33.07 2.01 -9.69
N TRP A 708 34.12 2.84 -9.74
CA TRP A 708 33.98 4.26 -10.03
C TRP A 708 33.45 4.49 -11.46
N ALA A 709 34.00 3.78 -12.45
CA ALA A 709 33.56 3.90 -13.84
C ALA A 709 32.09 3.51 -14.02
N LEU A 710 31.64 2.39 -13.43
CA LEU A 710 30.25 1.94 -13.53
C LEU A 710 29.28 2.85 -12.78
N MET A 711 29.65 3.35 -11.59
CA MET A 711 28.79 4.28 -10.85
C MET A 711 28.65 5.63 -11.56
N ALA A 712 29.76 6.20 -12.05
CA ALA A 712 29.73 7.46 -12.77
C ALA A 712 29.02 7.31 -14.13
N GLY A 713 29.36 6.26 -14.89
CA GLY A 713 28.72 5.95 -16.16
C GLY A 713 27.23 5.66 -16.02
N GLY A 714 26.83 4.89 -15.01
CA GLY A 714 25.43 4.60 -14.71
C GLY A 714 24.62 5.86 -14.42
N LEU A 715 25.16 6.81 -13.66
CA LEU A 715 24.50 8.10 -13.40
C LEU A 715 24.39 8.97 -14.67
N LEU A 716 25.43 9.00 -15.50
CA LEU A 716 25.40 9.76 -16.76
C LEU A 716 24.35 9.21 -17.72
N LEU A 717 24.25 7.88 -17.85
CA LEU A 717 23.26 7.22 -18.70
C LEU A 717 21.84 7.33 -18.14
N ALA A 718 21.67 7.46 -16.82
CA ALA A 718 20.39 7.73 -16.19
C ALA A 718 19.91 9.19 -16.35
N LEU A 719 20.79 10.14 -16.67
CA LEU A 719 20.45 11.57 -16.74
C LEU A 719 19.32 11.91 -17.74
N PRO A 720 19.30 11.36 -18.97
CA PRO A 720 18.16 11.50 -19.89
C PRO A 720 16.82 11.10 -19.28
N MET A 721 16.79 10.01 -18.49
CA MET A 721 15.58 9.54 -17.82
C MET A 721 15.11 10.59 -16.79
N VAL A 722 16.04 11.12 -15.99
CA VAL A 722 15.75 12.16 -14.98
C VAL A 722 15.17 13.42 -15.61
N TRP A 723 15.72 13.85 -16.75
CA TRP A 723 15.35 15.12 -17.36
C TRP A 723 14.12 15.05 -18.27
N TRP A 724 13.95 13.95 -19.02
CA TRP A 724 12.90 13.83 -20.04
C TRP A 724 11.75 12.91 -19.66
N ARG A 725 11.98 11.82 -18.91
CA ARG A 725 10.93 10.86 -18.57
C ARG A 725 10.15 11.21 -17.31
N ILE A 726 10.82 11.75 -16.29
CA ILE A 726 10.19 12.11 -15.00
C ILE A 726 9.33 13.37 -15.14
N LYS A 727 8.02 13.19 -14.93
CA LYS A 727 7.01 14.26 -14.95
C LYS A 727 6.61 14.66 -13.52
N ASN A 728 5.82 15.73 -13.38
CA ASN A 728 5.35 16.19 -12.06
C ASN A 728 4.29 15.28 -11.42
N HIS A 729 3.52 14.57 -12.24
CA HIS A 729 2.49 13.60 -11.86
C HIS A 729 2.50 12.44 -12.86
N THR A 730 2.14 11.23 -12.42
CA THR A 730 1.88 10.11 -13.34
C THR A 730 0.55 10.35 -14.06
N THR A 731 0.52 10.09 -15.36
CA THR A 731 -0.73 10.11 -16.14
C THR A 731 -1.32 8.71 -16.22
N LEU A 732 -2.59 8.58 -16.61
CA LEU A 732 -3.22 7.27 -16.81
C LEU A 732 -2.43 6.40 -17.82
N ALA A 733 -1.86 7.00 -18.86
CA ALA A 733 -0.97 6.32 -19.81
C ALA A 733 0.32 5.76 -19.17
N ASP A 734 0.82 6.38 -18.10
CA ASP A 734 1.97 5.89 -17.33
C ASP A 734 1.57 4.68 -16.44
N GLU A 735 0.27 4.53 -16.14
CA GLU A 735 -0.34 3.50 -15.28
C GLU A 735 -0.92 2.32 -16.07
N THR A 736 -1.45 2.55 -17.28
CA THR A 736 -1.95 1.50 -18.17
C THR A 736 -0.80 0.82 -18.89
N MET A 737 -0.55 -0.44 -18.55
CA MET A 737 -0.06 -1.39 -19.56
C MET A 737 -1.21 -1.56 -20.55
N VAL A 738 -1.00 -1.32 -21.85
CA VAL A 738 -2.00 -1.70 -22.86
C VAL A 738 -2.08 -3.22 -22.84
N ARG A 739 -3.00 -3.72 -22.01
CA ARG A 739 -3.51 -5.06 -22.12
C ARG A 739 -4.50 -5.00 -23.27
N ASP A 740 -3.99 -5.11 -24.49
CA ASP A 740 -4.78 -5.72 -25.54
C ASP A 740 -5.26 -7.06 -24.93
N VAL A 741 -6.56 -7.28 -24.83
CA VAL A 741 -7.39 -7.68 -25.98
C VAL A 741 -6.80 -8.95 -26.57
N GLU A 742 -7.66 -9.87 -26.90
CA GLU A 742 -7.30 -11.06 -27.65
C GLU A 742 -6.49 -10.73 -28.90
N ASP A 743 -5.94 -11.77 -29.50
CA ASP A 743 -5.03 -11.75 -30.66
C ASP A 743 -3.55 -11.61 -30.30
N VAL A 744 -2.97 -12.76 -29.90
CA VAL A 744 -1.72 -13.14 -30.54
C VAL A 744 -2.11 -13.80 -31.85
N ASP A 745 -1.97 -13.07 -32.95
CA ASP A 745 -1.88 -13.62 -34.30
C ASP A 745 -0.92 -14.83 -34.28
N GLU A 746 -1.48 -16.03 -34.39
CA GLU A 746 -0.83 -17.08 -35.17
C GLU A 746 -0.87 -16.57 -36.61
N HIS A 747 0.26 -16.12 -37.16
CA HIS A 747 0.66 -16.17 -38.60
C HIS A 747 1.89 -15.30 -38.92
N ALA A 748 2.93 -15.30 -38.09
CA ALA A 748 4.23 -14.74 -38.49
C ALA A 748 5.37 -15.71 -38.16
N ARG A 749 5.83 -16.44 -39.20
CA ARG A 749 7.10 -17.17 -39.17
C ARG A 749 8.28 -16.22 -39.46
N PRO A 750 9.50 -16.58 -39.05
CA PRO A 750 10.60 -15.66 -38.78
C PRO A 750 11.50 -15.49 -39.98
N HIS A 751 11.57 -14.29 -40.55
CA HIS A 751 12.71 -13.84 -41.32
C HIS A 751 12.83 -12.31 -41.14
N GLU A 752 14.07 -11.85 -40.98
CA GLU A 752 14.48 -10.44 -41.03
C GLU A 752 14.45 -9.63 -39.74
N LEU A 753 15.28 -10.12 -38.81
CA LEU A 753 16.06 -9.35 -37.83
C LEU A 753 17.00 -8.28 -38.48
N ALA A 754 16.67 -7.69 -39.63
CA ALA A 754 17.62 -6.89 -40.44
C ALA A 754 17.22 -5.43 -40.73
N CYS A 755 16.01 -4.97 -40.39
CA CYS A 755 15.60 -3.57 -40.59
C CYS A 755 15.62 -2.71 -39.31
N LEU A 756 16.53 -3.03 -38.37
CA LEU A 756 16.65 -2.37 -37.05
C LEU A 756 17.55 -1.12 -37.04
N THR A 757 18.00 -0.62 -38.17
CA THR A 757 18.90 0.54 -38.23
C THR A 757 18.62 1.36 -39.47
N LEU A 758 17.70 2.34 -39.39
CA LEU A 758 17.83 3.68 -40.01
C LEU A 758 16.53 4.50 -40.09
N SER A 759 15.34 3.93 -39.85
CA SER A 759 14.06 4.70 -39.98
C SER A 759 13.41 5.10 -38.64
N PHE A 760 14.06 4.82 -37.52
CA PHE A 760 13.49 4.95 -36.16
C PHE A 760 13.56 6.36 -35.53
N ILE A 761 14.03 7.37 -36.28
CA ILE A 761 14.20 8.75 -35.78
C ILE A 761 13.55 9.74 -36.77
N GLN A 762 12.24 9.64 -36.97
CA GLN A 762 11.36 10.77 -37.29
C GLN A 762 9.92 10.26 -37.46
N LEU A 763 9.00 10.81 -36.65
CA LEU A 763 7.53 10.66 -36.73
C LEU A 763 6.94 9.33 -36.24
N THR A 764 6.66 9.24 -34.93
CA THR A 764 5.28 9.09 -34.41
C THR A 764 5.29 9.13 -32.88
N ARG A 765 5.03 10.32 -32.32
CA ARG A 765 4.27 10.42 -31.07
C ARG A 765 2.85 10.00 -31.43
N MET A 766 2.40 8.82 -31.04
CA MET A 766 1.00 8.45 -31.24
C MET A 766 0.16 9.00 -30.09
N SER A 767 -0.34 10.23 -30.24
CA SER A 767 -1.37 10.81 -29.36
C SER A 767 -2.71 10.06 -29.53
N ILE A 768 -3.51 9.92 -28.48
CA ILE A 768 -4.91 9.49 -28.61
C ILE A 768 -5.72 10.73 -29.03
N ASP A 769 -6.65 10.59 -29.98
CA ASP A 769 -7.42 11.74 -30.49
C ASP A 769 -8.77 11.90 -29.78
N ILE A 770 -9.41 10.79 -29.35
CA ILE A 770 -10.72 10.80 -28.67
C ILE A 770 -10.77 9.75 -27.56
N VAL A 771 -11.28 10.11 -26.38
CA VAL A 771 -11.65 9.21 -25.29
C VAL A 771 -13.17 9.13 -25.17
N CYS A 772 -13.74 7.93 -25.31
CA CYS A 772 -15.18 7.67 -25.23
C CYS A 772 -15.52 6.79 -24.00
N CYS A 773 -16.35 7.28 -23.08
CA CYS A 773 -16.78 6.58 -21.87
C CYS A 773 -18.15 5.89 -22.03
N THR A 774 -18.21 4.56 -21.88
CA THR A 774 -19.46 3.79 -21.94
C THR A 774 -20.39 4.09 -20.75
N ASN A 775 -21.70 3.79 -20.87
CA ASN A 775 -22.68 4.11 -19.83
C ASN A 775 -22.76 3.05 -18.72
N TRP A 776 -22.17 1.89 -18.96
CA TRP A 776 -22.22 0.67 -18.17
C TRP A 776 -20.92 -0.13 -18.37
N GLU A 777 -20.76 -1.28 -17.73
CA GLU A 777 -19.78 -2.28 -18.21
C GLU A 777 -20.08 -2.65 -19.68
N LEU A 778 -19.10 -3.23 -20.38
CA LEU A 778 -19.31 -3.60 -21.77
C LEU A 778 -20.41 -4.67 -21.87
N THR A 779 -21.42 -4.40 -22.68
CA THR A 779 -22.65 -5.22 -22.82
C THR A 779 -23.05 -5.42 -24.27
N ALA A 780 -24.08 -6.25 -24.48
CA ALA A 780 -24.62 -6.61 -25.78
C ALA A 780 -25.02 -5.42 -26.67
N TYR A 781 -25.46 -4.29 -26.09
CA TYR A 781 -25.88 -3.15 -26.90
C TYR A 781 -24.72 -2.23 -27.35
N HIS A 782 -23.49 -2.49 -26.93
CA HIS A 782 -22.32 -1.69 -27.30
C HIS A 782 -21.68 -2.11 -28.64
N VAL A 783 -22.29 -3.05 -29.37
CA VAL A 783 -21.76 -3.66 -30.60
C VAL A 783 -21.30 -2.59 -31.63
N PRO A 784 -22.09 -1.56 -32.00
CA PRO A 784 -21.68 -0.61 -33.03
C PRO A 784 -20.38 0.13 -32.68
N LEU A 785 -20.19 0.50 -31.40
CA LEU A 785 -18.99 1.22 -30.95
C LEU A 785 -17.72 0.36 -31.06
N ILE A 786 -17.81 -0.92 -30.69
CA ILE A 786 -16.64 -1.82 -30.67
C ILE A 786 -16.32 -2.33 -32.08
N VAL A 787 -17.35 -2.65 -32.87
CA VAL A 787 -17.18 -3.09 -34.26
C VAL A 787 -16.59 -1.97 -35.12
N ALA A 788 -17.00 -0.71 -34.93
CA ALA A 788 -16.42 0.44 -35.63
C ALA A 788 -14.90 0.56 -35.39
N LYS A 789 -14.46 0.28 -34.15
CA LYS A 789 -13.03 0.28 -33.81
C LYS A 789 -12.27 -0.84 -34.52
N TYR A 790 -12.80 -2.05 -34.49
CA TYR A 790 -12.08 -3.22 -35.01
C TYR A 790 -12.07 -3.31 -36.53
N LYS A 791 -13.18 -2.98 -37.19
CA LYS A 791 -13.24 -2.88 -38.66
C LYS A 791 -12.44 -1.69 -39.21
N GLY A 792 -11.79 -0.91 -38.34
CA GLY A 792 -10.95 0.21 -38.74
C GLY A 792 -11.74 1.45 -39.18
N TYR A 793 -13.05 1.54 -38.92
CA TYR A 793 -13.86 2.67 -39.38
C TYR A 793 -13.44 3.99 -38.73
N PHE A 794 -12.98 3.98 -37.48
CA PHE A 794 -12.36 5.17 -36.90
C PHE A 794 -11.06 5.55 -37.60
N LYS A 795 -10.24 4.56 -37.99
CA LYS A 795 -8.99 4.78 -38.73
C LYS A 795 -9.26 5.35 -40.13
N ASP A 796 -10.31 4.89 -40.81
CA ASP A 796 -10.75 5.41 -42.11
C ASP A 796 -11.13 6.90 -42.04
N GLU A 797 -11.65 7.34 -40.90
CA GLU A 797 -11.94 8.76 -40.61
C GLU A 797 -10.73 9.52 -40.00
N ASN A 798 -9.54 8.91 -40.01
CA ASN A 798 -8.30 9.43 -39.40
C ASN A 798 -8.38 9.68 -37.88
N LEU A 799 -9.17 8.89 -37.16
CA LEU A 799 -9.39 9.01 -35.72
C LEU A 799 -8.77 7.85 -34.94
N ARG A 800 -8.13 8.17 -33.82
CA ARG A 800 -7.72 7.17 -32.80
C ARG A 800 -8.61 7.30 -31.56
N VAL A 801 -9.50 6.32 -31.40
CA VAL A 801 -10.51 6.30 -30.32
C VAL A 801 -10.14 5.30 -29.22
N ALA A 802 -10.05 5.80 -27.99
CA ALA A 802 -9.96 5.00 -26.78
C ALA A 802 -11.36 4.83 -26.15
N THR A 803 -11.68 3.62 -25.71
CA THR A 803 -12.96 3.32 -25.03
C THR A 803 -12.68 2.97 -23.57
N ILE A 804 -13.39 3.62 -22.65
CA ILE A 804 -13.30 3.37 -21.20
C ILE A 804 -14.68 3.04 -20.63
N HIS A 805 -14.74 2.44 -19.44
CA HIS A 805 -15.99 2.15 -18.72
C HIS A 805 -15.95 2.72 -17.30
N PRO A 806 -17.10 3.14 -16.74
CA PRO A 806 -17.18 3.75 -15.42
C PRO A 806 -17.21 2.69 -14.30
N GLU A 807 -16.66 3.01 -13.13
CA GLU A 807 -16.85 2.20 -11.91
C GLU A 807 -18.26 2.36 -11.33
N ASP A 808 -18.76 3.61 -11.25
CA ASP A 808 -20.16 3.92 -10.93
C ASP A 808 -20.81 4.58 -12.15
N VAL A 809 -21.94 4.02 -12.55
CA VAL A 809 -22.73 4.49 -13.70
C VAL A 809 -23.17 5.95 -13.52
N SER A 810 -23.22 6.46 -12.30
CA SER A 810 -23.58 7.85 -11.99
C SER A 810 -22.54 8.87 -12.45
N ASP A 811 -21.29 8.46 -12.68
CA ASP A 811 -20.15 9.37 -12.90
C ASP A 811 -19.98 9.82 -14.34
N VAL A 812 -20.55 9.10 -15.31
CA VAL A 812 -20.27 9.31 -16.75
C VAL A 812 -20.55 10.75 -17.21
N THR A 813 -21.64 11.35 -16.73
CA THR A 813 -21.98 12.75 -17.07
C THR A 813 -20.98 13.75 -16.50
N GLU A 814 -20.40 13.45 -15.32
CA GLU A 814 -19.33 14.25 -14.73
C GLU A 814 -18.00 14.03 -15.47
N ILE A 815 -17.67 12.80 -15.85
CA ILE A 815 -16.45 12.47 -16.59
C ILE A 815 -16.42 13.20 -17.94
N VAL A 816 -17.49 13.12 -18.71
CA VAL A 816 -17.62 13.82 -19.99
C VAL A 816 -17.75 15.33 -19.77
N GLY A 817 -18.60 15.77 -18.84
CA GLY A 817 -18.82 17.19 -18.57
C GLY A 817 -17.60 17.95 -18.05
N SER A 818 -16.70 17.28 -17.32
CA SER A 818 -15.44 17.88 -16.85
C SER A 818 -14.29 17.79 -17.87
N GLY A 819 -14.52 17.20 -19.05
CA GLY A 819 -13.52 17.09 -20.12
C GLY A 819 -12.47 16.01 -19.90
N LYS A 820 -12.74 15.02 -19.05
CA LYS A 820 -11.83 13.87 -18.84
C LYS A 820 -12.00 12.77 -19.87
N ALA A 821 -13.21 12.68 -20.41
CA ALA A 821 -13.51 11.99 -21.65
C ALA A 821 -14.16 13.01 -22.59
N ASP A 822 -13.86 12.91 -23.87
CA ASP A 822 -14.37 13.81 -24.89
C ASP A 822 -15.82 13.46 -25.21
N LEU A 823 -16.09 12.15 -25.32
CA LEU A 823 -17.38 11.57 -25.64
C LEU A 823 -17.79 10.51 -24.60
N GLY A 824 -19.06 10.10 -24.63
CA GLY A 824 -19.54 8.97 -23.85
C GLY A 824 -20.95 8.53 -24.21
N LEU A 825 -21.49 7.61 -23.42
CA LEU A 825 -22.85 7.11 -23.56
C LEU A 825 -23.68 7.42 -22.32
N LYS A 826 -24.93 7.86 -22.48
CA LYS A 826 -25.84 8.06 -21.34
C LYS A 826 -27.31 8.09 -21.72
N ALA A 827 -28.20 7.65 -20.83
CA ALA A 827 -29.64 7.76 -21.04
C ALA A 827 -30.13 9.21 -21.01
N MET A 828 -31.18 9.52 -21.77
CA MET A 828 -31.69 10.88 -21.99
C MET A 828 -31.95 11.69 -20.71
N ILE A 829 -32.66 11.11 -19.73
CA ILE A 829 -32.95 11.82 -18.46
C ILE A 829 -31.68 12.21 -17.70
N HIS A 830 -30.63 11.40 -17.78
CA HIS A 830 -29.35 11.67 -17.13
C HIS A 830 -28.54 12.71 -17.91
N THR A 831 -28.66 12.76 -19.24
CA THR A 831 -28.02 13.77 -20.07
C THR A 831 -28.58 15.17 -19.80
N LEU A 832 -29.91 15.31 -19.68
CA LEU A 832 -30.56 16.54 -19.22
C LEU A 832 -30.09 16.92 -17.81
N ALA A 833 -30.05 15.93 -16.93
CA ALA A 833 -29.63 16.14 -15.55
C ALA A 833 -28.20 16.64 -15.40
N GLY A 834 -27.27 16.07 -16.17
CA GLY A 834 -25.87 16.49 -16.14
C GLY A 834 -25.74 17.97 -16.46
N LYS A 835 -26.42 18.44 -17.50
CA LYS A 835 -26.41 19.86 -17.87
C LYS A 835 -27.05 20.75 -16.82
N ALA A 836 -28.19 20.35 -16.27
CA ALA A 836 -28.83 21.10 -15.18
C ALA A 836 -27.95 21.21 -13.92
N ARG A 837 -27.03 20.26 -13.71
CA ARG A 837 -26.04 20.26 -12.61
C ARG A 837 -24.77 21.06 -12.91
N GLY A 838 -24.68 21.70 -14.08
CA GLY A 838 -23.53 22.51 -14.49
C GLY A 838 -22.44 21.73 -15.24
N TYR A 839 -22.72 20.51 -15.69
CA TYR A 839 -21.81 19.76 -16.57
C TYR A 839 -22.16 20.03 -18.04
N PRO A 840 -21.31 20.72 -18.82
CA PRO A 840 -21.61 21.12 -20.19
C PRO A 840 -21.53 19.92 -21.15
N ILE A 841 -22.59 19.10 -21.16
CA ILE A 841 -22.73 17.94 -22.03
C ILE A 841 -23.90 18.11 -23.01
N LYS A 842 -23.74 17.56 -24.21
CA LYS A 842 -24.74 17.59 -25.27
C LYS A 842 -24.82 16.23 -25.97
N SER A 843 -26.03 15.75 -26.24
CA SER A 843 -26.25 14.56 -27.08
C SER A 843 -25.97 14.88 -28.54
N ILE A 844 -25.23 13.99 -29.21
CA ILE A 844 -24.87 14.08 -30.64
C ILE A 844 -25.46 12.93 -31.46
N GLY A 845 -26.19 12.00 -30.83
CA GLY A 845 -26.89 10.90 -31.50
C GLY A 845 -27.48 9.89 -30.52
N THR A 846 -28.24 8.93 -31.02
CA THR A 846 -28.95 7.88 -30.27
C THR A 846 -28.41 6.50 -30.65
N LEU A 847 -28.08 5.67 -29.65
CA LEU A 847 -27.67 4.27 -29.82
C LEU A 847 -28.88 3.32 -29.74
N MET A 848 -29.64 3.41 -28.64
CA MET A 848 -30.86 2.62 -28.44
C MET A 848 -32.05 3.54 -28.22
N ASP A 849 -33.15 3.25 -28.90
CA ASP A 849 -34.38 4.03 -28.88
C ASP A 849 -35.45 3.36 -27.98
N GLU A 850 -35.83 4.07 -26.93
CA GLU A 850 -36.94 3.73 -26.02
C GLU A 850 -36.95 2.30 -25.45
N PRO A 851 -35.82 1.76 -24.93
CA PRO A 851 -35.81 0.43 -24.34
C PRO A 851 -36.78 0.37 -23.15
N PHE A 852 -37.60 -0.67 -23.12
CA PHE A 852 -38.63 -0.83 -22.10
C PHE A 852 -38.02 -0.88 -20.70
N THR A 853 -38.47 0.02 -19.84
CA THR A 853 -37.88 0.22 -18.51
C THR A 853 -38.97 0.29 -17.47
N GLY A 854 -38.78 -0.45 -16.37
CA GLY A 854 -39.79 -0.55 -15.33
C GLY A 854 -39.29 -1.20 -14.06
N LEU A 855 -40.21 -1.35 -13.10
CA LEU A 855 -39.97 -2.07 -11.86
C LEU A 855 -40.15 -3.58 -12.11
N LEU A 856 -39.02 -4.28 -12.27
CA LEU A 856 -38.96 -5.73 -12.39
C LEU A 856 -39.26 -6.39 -11.06
N TYR A 857 -40.08 -7.44 -11.07
CA TYR A 857 -40.40 -8.25 -9.90
C TYR A 857 -40.61 -9.72 -10.29
N LEU A 858 -40.59 -10.59 -9.28
CA LEU A 858 -40.85 -12.02 -9.45
C LEU A 858 -42.24 -12.34 -8.89
N LYS A 859 -43.09 -13.01 -9.68
CA LYS A 859 -44.42 -13.44 -9.26
C LYS A 859 -44.37 -14.19 -7.93
N GLY A 860 -45.37 -14.06 -7.08
CA GLY A 860 -45.40 -14.76 -5.78
C GLY A 860 -44.57 -14.13 -4.66
N ASN A 861 -43.85 -13.03 -4.88
CA ASN A 861 -43.19 -12.25 -3.82
C ASN A 861 -44.11 -11.19 -3.15
N GLY A 862 -45.38 -11.15 -3.57
CA GLY A 862 -46.41 -10.23 -3.08
C GLY A 862 -46.55 -8.93 -3.89
N VAL A 863 -45.75 -8.71 -4.93
CA VAL A 863 -45.93 -7.62 -5.89
C VAL A 863 -46.85 -8.08 -7.04
N THR A 864 -47.69 -7.18 -7.54
CA THR A 864 -48.67 -7.42 -8.61
C THR A 864 -48.61 -6.32 -9.68
N ASN A 865 -49.52 -6.33 -10.66
CA ASN A 865 -49.65 -5.28 -11.67
C ASN A 865 -50.22 -3.96 -11.13
N ASP A 866 -50.68 -3.94 -9.88
CA ASP A 866 -51.07 -2.72 -9.17
C ASP A 866 -49.87 -2.14 -8.41
N PHE A 867 -49.53 -0.88 -8.67
CA PHE A 867 -48.43 -0.17 -8.00
C PHE A 867 -48.59 -0.18 -6.47
N THR A 868 -49.82 -0.12 -5.95
CA THR A 868 -50.07 -0.09 -4.50
C THR A 868 -49.62 -1.37 -3.78
N SER A 869 -49.40 -2.47 -4.51
CA SER A 869 -48.83 -3.72 -3.95
C SER A 869 -47.37 -3.57 -3.48
N LEU A 870 -46.71 -2.47 -3.83
CA LEU A 870 -45.36 -2.13 -3.35
C LEU A 870 -45.36 -1.55 -1.91
N LYS A 871 -46.54 -1.39 -1.30
CA LYS A 871 -46.66 -0.96 0.09
C LYS A 871 -46.00 -1.96 1.05
N GLY A 872 -45.11 -1.45 1.89
CA GLY A 872 -44.26 -2.21 2.81
C GLY A 872 -43.13 -2.98 2.12
N LYS A 873 -42.90 -2.77 0.82
CA LYS A 873 -41.89 -3.48 0.04
C LYS A 873 -40.63 -2.66 -0.16
N LYS A 874 -39.57 -3.37 -0.55
CA LYS A 874 -38.25 -2.82 -0.87
C LYS A 874 -38.12 -2.64 -2.38
N ILE A 875 -37.85 -1.43 -2.84
CA ILE A 875 -37.76 -1.06 -4.25
C ILE A 875 -36.32 -0.69 -4.58
N GLY A 876 -35.67 -1.51 -5.41
CA GLY A 876 -34.30 -1.30 -5.88
C GLY A 876 -34.20 -0.24 -6.97
N TYR A 877 -33.16 0.59 -6.90
CA TYR A 877 -32.83 1.56 -7.95
C TYR A 877 -31.32 1.63 -8.20
N VAL A 878 -30.92 2.07 -9.40
CA VAL A 878 -29.52 2.09 -9.84
C VAL A 878 -28.76 3.28 -9.26
N GLY A 879 -29.06 4.49 -9.75
CA GLY A 879 -28.42 5.75 -9.37
C GLY A 879 -29.39 6.71 -8.68
N GLU A 880 -29.13 8.01 -8.71
CA GLU A 880 -29.96 8.97 -7.97
C GLU A 880 -31.38 9.14 -8.54
N PHE A 881 -31.52 9.18 -9.87
CA PHE A 881 -32.80 9.49 -10.54
C PHE A 881 -33.86 8.42 -10.37
N GLY A 882 -33.47 7.15 -10.34
CA GLY A 882 -34.43 6.06 -10.13
C GLY A 882 -35.18 6.21 -8.81
N LYS A 883 -34.53 6.72 -7.76
CA LYS A 883 -35.19 7.00 -6.48
C LYS A 883 -36.26 8.09 -6.62
N VAL A 884 -35.96 9.15 -7.38
CA VAL A 884 -36.90 10.27 -7.55
C VAL A 884 -38.10 9.87 -8.39
N GLN A 885 -37.89 9.08 -9.45
CA GLN A 885 -38.98 8.52 -10.24
C GLN A 885 -39.90 7.66 -9.39
N VAL A 886 -39.35 6.79 -8.52
CA VAL A 886 -40.17 5.97 -7.62
C VAL A 886 -40.96 6.82 -6.62
N ALA A 887 -40.38 7.89 -6.08
CA ALA A 887 -41.08 8.79 -5.17
C ALA A 887 -42.25 9.51 -5.84
N GLU A 888 -42.06 10.02 -7.05
CA GLU A 888 -43.12 10.67 -7.82
C GLU A 888 -44.24 9.69 -8.18
N LEU A 889 -43.89 8.48 -8.62
CA LEU A 889 -44.86 7.42 -8.92
C LEU A 889 -45.65 6.99 -7.67
N ALA A 890 -44.98 6.91 -6.52
CA ALA A 890 -45.64 6.62 -5.24
C ALA A 890 -46.68 7.70 -4.91
N GLN A 891 -46.31 8.97 -5.03
CA GLN A 891 -47.23 10.08 -4.82
C GLN A 891 -48.41 10.05 -5.79
N ALA A 892 -48.16 9.79 -7.09
CA ALA A 892 -49.18 9.70 -8.12
C ALA A 892 -50.20 8.57 -7.86
N HIS A 893 -49.78 7.49 -7.20
CA HIS A 893 -50.63 6.35 -6.84
C HIS A 893 -51.12 6.39 -5.37
N GLY A 894 -51.06 7.55 -4.72
CA GLY A 894 -51.60 7.75 -3.37
C GLY A 894 -50.81 7.08 -2.24
N MET A 895 -49.55 6.71 -2.48
CA MET A 895 -48.64 6.17 -1.48
C MET A 895 -47.74 7.28 -0.91
N ARG A 896 -47.38 7.17 0.36
CA ARG A 896 -46.39 8.07 0.99
C ARG A 896 -44.98 7.47 0.93
N ASP A 897 -43.97 8.34 0.96
CA ASP A 897 -42.54 7.94 0.95
C ASP A 897 -42.13 7.02 2.10
N ASP A 898 -42.86 7.01 3.23
CA ASP A 898 -42.62 6.13 4.38
C ASP A 898 -43.26 4.73 4.23
N GLU A 899 -44.10 4.53 3.21
CA GLU A 899 -44.83 3.30 2.98
C GLU A 899 -44.09 2.29 2.10
N TYR A 900 -42.87 2.61 1.64
CA TYR A 900 -41.97 1.68 0.95
C TYR A 900 -40.51 2.00 1.31
N GLU A 901 -39.58 1.08 1.02
CA GLU A 901 -38.14 1.29 1.27
C GLU A 901 -37.38 1.35 -0.07
N ALA A 902 -36.87 2.52 -0.43
CA ALA A 902 -36.00 2.67 -1.61
C ALA A 902 -34.58 2.19 -1.31
N VAL A 903 -34.07 1.23 -2.07
CA VAL A 903 -32.75 0.59 -1.87
C VAL A 903 -31.85 0.86 -3.07
N ARG A 904 -30.69 1.49 -2.85
CA ARG A 904 -29.69 1.66 -3.92
C ARG A 904 -28.98 0.33 -4.19
N CYS A 905 -29.07 -0.17 -5.41
CA CYS A 905 -28.47 -1.45 -5.83
C CYS A 905 -27.31 -1.29 -6.83
N GLY A 906 -27.09 -0.08 -7.37
CA GLY A 906 -26.10 0.14 -8.42
C GLY A 906 -26.38 -0.77 -9.63
N MET A 907 -25.36 -1.45 -10.13
CA MET A 907 -25.49 -2.38 -11.27
C MET A 907 -26.13 -3.74 -10.92
N ASN A 908 -26.45 -4.01 -9.64
CA ASN A 908 -26.80 -5.35 -9.16
C ASN A 908 -28.30 -5.57 -8.91
N ILE A 909 -29.20 -4.99 -9.72
CA ILE A 909 -30.65 -5.08 -9.53
C ILE A 909 -31.16 -6.53 -9.59
N SER A 910 -30.82 -7.27 -10.66
CA SER A 910 -31.26 -8.66 -10.85
C SER A 910 -30.81 -9.54 -9.69
N LYS A 911 -29.54 -9.43 -9.29
CA LYS A 911 -28.98 -10.15 -8.15
C LYS A 911 -29.70 -9.83 -6.84
N ALA A 912 -30.06 -8.57 -6.59
CA ALA A 912 -30.77 -8.17 -5.38
C ALA A 912 -32.21 -8.75 -5.33
N LEU A 913 -32.88 -8.89 -6.48
CA LEU A 913 -34.17 -9.58 -6.61
C LEU A 913 -34.02 -11.09 -6.33
N ILE A 914 -33.01 -11.73 -6.93
CA ILE A 914 -32.70 -13.15 -6.74
C ILE A 914 -32.40 -13.46 -5.27
N ASP A 915 -31.58 -12.63 -4.62
CA ASP A 915 -31.20 -12.78 -3.21
C ASP A 915 -32.36 -12.46 -2.24
N GLY A 916 -33.52 -11.98 -2.73
CA GLY A 916 -34.64 -11.53 -1.90
C GLY A 916 -34.36 -10.26 -1.08
N LYS A 917 -33.33 -9.49 -1.44
CA LYS A 917 -32.97 -8.22 -0.77
C LYS A 917 -33.92 -7.09 -1.14
N ILE A 918 -34.51 -7.16 -2.33
CA ILE A 918 -35.54 -6.25 -2.83
C ILE A 918 -36.72 -7.06 -3.39
N HIS A 919 -37.89 -6.45 -3.47
CA HIS A 919 -39.11 -7.07 -3.99
C HIS A 919 -39.43 -6.62 -5.42
N ALA A 920 -39.06 -5.40 -5.77
CA ALA A 920 -39.09 -4.88 -7.13
C ALA A 920 -37.85 -4.03 -7.38
N GLY A 921 -37.43 -3.83 -8.62
CA GLY A 921 -36.29 -2.95 -8.92
C GLY A 921 -36.29 -2.40 -10.34
N ILE A 922 -35.79 -1.18 -10.52
CA ILE A 922 -35.72 -0.53 -11.84
C ILE A 922 -34.71 -1.27 -12.72
N GLY A 923 -35.15 -1.75 -13.88
CA GLY A 923 -34.29 -2.39 -14.87
C GLY A 923 -34.86 -2.33 -16.28
N LEU A 924 -34.01 -2.67 -17.25
CA LEU A 924 -34.34 -2.75 -18.66
C LEU A 924 -34.86 -4.15 -19.01
N GLU A 925 -35.83 -4.19 -19.91
CA GLU A 925 -36.42 -5.42 -20.45
C GLU A 925 -35.40 -6.26 -21.23
N ASN A 926 -34.53 -5.62 -22.02
CA ASN A 926 -33.54 -6.31 -22.84
C ASN A 926 -32.29 -6.77 -22.07
N MET A 927 -32.15 -6.37 -20.80
CA MET A 927 -30.96 -6.68 -19.99
C MET A 927 -31.31 -7.44 -18.70
N GLN A 928 -31.87 -6.74 -17.71
CA GLN A 928 -32.15 -7.30 -16.38
C GLN A 928 -33.32 -8.28 -16.41
N GLN A 929 -34.34 -8.06 -17.25
CA GLN A 929 -35.44 -9.03 -17.36
C GLN A 929 -34.96 -10.35 -17.96
N VAL A 930 -34.14 -10.30 -19.01
CA VAL A 930 -33.53 -11.49 -19.63
C VAL A 930 -32.69 -12.28 -18.62
N GLU A 931 -31.90 -11.58 -17.80
CA GLU A 931 -31.11 -12.21 -16.73
C GLU A 931 -31.99 -12.95 -15.72
N LEU A 932 -33.10 -12.34 -15.30
CA LEU A 932 -34.07 -12.96 -14.40
C LEU A 932 -34.82 -14.12 -15.07
N GLU A 933 -35.17 -14.01 -16.36
CA GLU A 933 -35.84 -15.06 -17.13
C GLU A 933 -34.95 -16.32 -17.21
N GLU A 934 -33.67 -16.15 -17.51
CA GLU A 934 -32.69 -17.24 -17.54
C GLU A 934 -32.42 -17.83 -16.15
N TRP A 935 -32.36 -16.97 -15.11
CA TRP A 935 -32.26 -17.46 -13.74
C TRP A 935 -33.48 -18.30 -13.35
N CYS A 936 -34.70 -17.86 -13.67
CA CYS A 936 -35.92 -18.62 -13.43
C CYS A 936 -35.84 -20.01 -14.08
N LYS A 937 -35.45 -20.09 -15.36
CA LYS A 937 -35.23 -21.38 -16.05
C LYS A 937 -34.23 -22.27 -15.30
N SER A 938 -33.12 -21.70 -14.82
CA SER A 938 -32.08 -22.44 -14.09
C SER A 938 -32.55 -23.04 -12.75
N VAL A 939 -33.60 -22.46 -12.14
CA VAL A 939 -34.17 -22.93 -10.87
C VAL A 939 -35.52 -23.63 -11.05
N ASN A 940 -35.82 -24.11 -12.26
CA ASN A 940 -37.10 -24.77 -12.62
C ASN A 940 -38.35 -23.91 -12.34
N ARG A 941 -38.22 -22.60 -12.53
CA ARG A 941 -39.29 -21.64 -12.43
C ARG A 941 -39.70 -21.15 -13.83
N PRO A 942 -41.00 -20.92 -14.10
CA PRO A 942 -41.42 -20.35 -15.39
C PRO A 942 -40.77 -18.99 -15.65
N ALA A 943 -40.21 -18.78 -16.84
CA ALA A 943 -39.69 -17.46 -17.23
C ALA A 943 -40.78 -16.38 -17.20
N THR A 944 -42.04 -16.75 -17.42
CA THR A 944 -43.22 -15.90 -17.28
C THR A 944 -43.48 -15.40 -15.85
N ASP A 945 -42.78 -15.92 -14.84
CA ASP A 945 -42.85 -15.38 -13.48
C ASP A 945 -42.09 -14.04 -13.34
N VAL A 946 -41.22 -13.69 -14.28
CA VAL A 946 -40.59 -12.37 -14.32
C VAL A 946 -41.60 -11.39 -14.92
N GLN A 947 -41.92 -10.34 -14.19
CA GLN A 947 -42.91 -9.33 -14.57
C GLN A 947 -42.33 -7.93 -14.39
N MET A 948 -42.91 -6.94 -15.08
CA MET A 948 -42.47 -5.55 -15.04
C MET A 948 -43.66 -4.60 -14.91
N LEU A 949 -43.59 -3.69 -13.96
CA LEU A 949 -44.44 -2.48 -13.96
C LEU A 949 -43.72 -1.39 -14.78
N ARG A 950 -44.22 -1.14 -15.99
CA ARG A 950 -43.63 -0.19 -16.95
C ARG A 950 -43.75 1.25 -16.45
N ILE A 951 -42.61 1.94 -16.28
CA ILE A 951 -42.59 3.30 -15.69
C ILE A 951 -43.27 4.32 -16.61
N ASP A 952 -43.12 4.19 -17.91
CA ASP A 952 -43.81 5.06 -18.89
C ASP A 952 -45.34 4.95 -18.83
N GLN A 953 -45.88 3.77 -18.52
CA GLN A 953 -47.32 3.59 -18.31
C GLN A 953 -47.74 4.20 -16.98
N LEU A 954 -46.98 3.95 -15.91
CA LEU A 954 -47.25 4.49 -14.58
C LEU A 954 -47.13 6.02 -14.51
N ALA A 955 -46.22 6.62 -15.30
CA ALA A 955 -46.00 8.05 -15.37
C ALA A 955 -46.81 8.73 -16.48
N GLU A 956 -47.61 7.98 -17.25
CA GLU A 956 -48.43 8.47 -18.37
C GLU A 956 -47.62 9.18 -19.47
N LEU A 957 -46.42 8.67 -19.78
CA LEU A 957 -45.51 9.24 -20.78
C LEU A 957 -45.78 8.73 -22.21
N GLY A 958 -46.53 7.64 -22.33
CA GLY A 958 -46.83 6.95 -23.60
C GLY A 958 -45.71 6.04 -24.11
N CYS A 959 -44.44 6.38 -23.86
CA CYS A 959 -43.27 5.60 -24.30
C CYS A 959 -42.08 5.73 -23.33
N CYS A 960 -41.11 4.80 -23.42
CA CYS A 960 -39.87 4.79 -22.63
C CYS A 960 -38.79 5.77 -23.12
N CYS A 961 -39.17 6.91 -23.71
CA CYS A 961 -38.26 7.94 -24.23
C CYS A 961 -37.15 8.38 -23.26
N PHE A 962 -37.43 8.46 -21.96
CA PHE A 962 -36.46 8.86 -20.94
C PHE A 962 -35.27 7.89 -20.78
N CYS A 963 -35.40 6.66 -21.32
CA CYS A 963 -34.40 5.59 -21.24
C CYS A 963 -33.56 5.41 -22.51
N SER A 964 -33.84 6.15 -23.59
CA SER A 964 -33.03 6.08 -24.82
C SER A 964 -31.56 6.34 -24.47
N ILE A 965 -30.67 5.46 -24.93
CA ILE A 965 -29.22 5.56 -24.68
C ILE A 965 -28.59 6.37 -25.80
N LEU A 966 -27.88 7.43 -25.44
CA LEU A 966 -27.39 8.46 -26.34
C LEU A 966 -25.87 8.48 -26.40
N TYR A 967 -25.31 8.92 -27.52
CA TYR A 967 -23.96 9.42 -27.64
C TYR A 967 -23.92 10.86 -27.14
N ILE A 968 -23.10 11.14 -26.13
CA ILE A 968 -22.93 12.47 -25.53
C ILE A 968 -21.49 12.97 -25.71
N GLY A 969 -21.31 14.28 -25.79
CA GLY A 969 -20.00 14.93 -25.83
C GLY A 969 -19.93 16.16 -24.93
N ASN A 970 -18.71 16.54 -24.56
CA ASN A 970 -18.45 17.80 -23.87
C ASN A 970 -18.66 18.98 -24.83
N GLU A 971 -19.45 19.99 -24.46
CA GLU A 971 -19.79 21.10 -25.36
C GLU A 971 -18.54 21.89 -25.82
N ALA A 972 -17.61 22.18 -24.90
CA ALA A 972 -16.39 22.92 -25.25
C ALA A 972 -15.48 22.11 -26.19
N TRP A 973 -15.44 20.78 -26.03
CA TRP A 973 -14.70 19.91 -26.93
C TRP A 973 -15.38 19.80 -28.30
N LEU A 974 -16.71 19.66 -28.34
CA LEU A 974 -17.50 19.58 -29.57
C LEU A 974 -17.39 20.84 -30.43
N GLU A 975 -17.26 22.02 -29.80
CA GLU A 975 -16.99 23.29 -30.47
C GLU A 975 -15.56 23.37 -31.01
N ALA A 976 -14.58 22.83 -30.27
CA ALA A 976 -13.18 22.82 -30.67
C ALA A 976 -12.83 21.75 -31.72
N HIS A 977 -13.53 20.62 -31.74
CA HIS A 977 -13.23 19.44 -32.57
C HIS A 977 -14.47 18.93 -33.34
N PRO A 978 -15.15 19.78 -34.14
CA PRO A 978 -16.40 19.41 -34.80
C PRO A 978 -16.21 18.37 -35.92
N ASN A 979 -15.00 18.30 -36.51
CA ASN A 979 -14.71 17.33 -37.57
C ASN A 979 -14.47 15.94 -37.00
N GLU A 980 -13.79 15.86 -35.86
CA GLU A 980 -13.54 14.64 -35.11
C GLU A 980 -14.84 14.05 -34.58
N ALA A 981 -15.76 14.89 -34.09
CA ALA A 981 -17.11 14.47 -33.71
C ALA A 981 -17.90 13.89 -34.90
N ARG A 982 -17.86 14.54 -36.08
CA ARG A 982 -18.50 14.03 -37.31
C ARG A 982 -17.88 12.69 -37.76
N GLY A 983 -16.56 12.60 -37.77
CA GLY A 983 -15.85 11.37 -38.13
C GLY A 983 -16.19 10.22 -37.18
N PHE A 984 -16.30 10.50 -35.87
CA PHE A 984 -16.72 9.51 -34.88
C PHE A 984 -18.12 8.99 -35.18
N MET A 985 -19.10 9.88 -35.41
CA MET A 985 -20.48 9.48 -35.69
C MET A 985 -20.61 8.73 -37.02
N LYS A 986 -19.85 9.10 -38.05
CA LYS A 986 -19.81 8.40 -39.34
C LYS A 986 -19.25 6.98 -39.23
N ALA A 987 -18.19 6.78 -38.44
CA ALA A 987 -17.63 5.46 -38.18
C ALA A 987 -18.61 4.55 -37.42
N VAL A 988 -19.29 5.09 -36.40
CA VAL A 988 -20.32 4.36 -35.64
C VAL A 988 -21.52 4.04 -36.53
N LYS A 989 -21.97 4.95 -37.39
CA LYS A 989 -23.07 4.71 -38.35
C LYS A 989 -22.76 3.56 -39.29
N ARG A 990 -21.54 3.50 -39.82
CA ARG A 990 -21.12 2.39 -40.70
C ARG A 990 -21.15 1.04 -39.98
N ALA A 991 -20.80 1.00 -38.70
CA ALA A 991 -20.92 -0.22 -37.88
C ALA A 991 -22.38 -0.55 -37.53
N ALA A 992 -23.24 0.45 -37.33
CA ALA A 992 -24.67 0.24 -37.17
C ALA A 992 -25.32 -0.31 -38.45
N ASP A 993 -24.92 0.17 -39.63
CA ASP A 993 -25.40 -0.34 -40.91
C ASP A 993 -24.98 -1.79 -41.16
N ASP A 994 -23.74 -2.12 -40.79
CA ASP A 994 -23.26 -3.52 -40.81
C ASP A 994 -24.09 -4.40 -39.88
N LEU A 995 -24.39 -3.91 -38.67
CA LEU A 995 -25.20 -4.63 -37.69
C LEU A 995 -26.62 -4.89 -38.20
N ILE A 996 -27.24 -3.94 -38.88
CA ILE A 996 -28.59 -4.11 -39.44
C ILE A 996 -28.56 -5.07 -40.65
N ARG A 997 -27.53 -4.97 -41.50
CA ARG A 997 -27.41 -5.81 -42.70
C ARG A 997 -27.07 -7.26 -42.38
N ASP A 998 -26.18 -7.48 -41.41
CA ASP A 998 -25.72 -8.81 -40.99
C ASP A 998 -25.62 -8.87 -39.46
N PRO A 999 -26.75 -9.05 -38.76
CA PRO A 999 -26.78 -9.06 -37.30
C PRO A 999 -26.03 -10.24 -36.71
N LYS A 1000 -26.12 -11.43 -37.33
CA LYS A 1000 -25.46 -12.65 -36.87
C LYS A 1000 -23.95 -12.53 -37.03
N GLY A 1001 -23.45 -12.21 -38.22
CA GLY A 1001 -22.01 -12.06 -38.45
C GLY A 1001 -21.40 -10.90 -37.67
N THR A 1002 -22.12 -9.79 -37.50
CA THR A 1002 -21.64 -8.67 -36.67
C THR A 1002 -21.60 -9.02 -35.18
N TRP A 1003 -22.56 -9.80 -34.69
CA TRP A 1003 -22.55 -10.32 -33.32
C TRP A 1003 -21.43 -11.34 -33.10
N GLU A 1004 -21.26 -12.29 -34.02
CA GLU A 1004 -20.16 -13.27 -34.00
C GLU A 1004 -18.80 -12.57 -33.96
N LEU A 1005 -18.59 -11.55 -34.80
CA LEU A 1005 -17.40 -10.70 -34.73
C LEU A 1005 -17.27 -10.05 -33.35
N PHE A 1006 -18.33 -9.50 -32.79
CA PHE A 1006 -18.25 -8.90 -31.45
C PHE A 1006 -17.92 -9.92 -30.36
N GLN A 1007 -18.39 -11.17 -30.48
CA GLN A 1007 -18.06 -12.28 -29.58
C GLN A 1007 -16.62 -12.77 -29.72
N GLU A 1008 -16.08 -12.75 -30.94
CA GLU A 1008 -14.67 -13.00 -31.22
C GLU A 1008 -13.80 -11.95 -30.54
N LEU A 1009 -14.19 -10.67 -30.65
CA LEU A 1009 -13.48 -9.54 -30.06
C LEU A 1009 -13.59 -9.41 -28.54
N LYS A 1010 -14.63 -10.02 -27.95
CA LYS A 1010 -15.00 -9.90 -26.53
C LYS A 1010 -15.61 -11.21 -26.00
N PRO A 1011 -14.81 -12.12 -25.40
CA PRO A 1011 -15.21 -13.44 -24.91
C PRO A 1011 -16.32 -13.41 -23.89
N ALA A 1012 -16.38 -12.33 -23.09
CA ALA A 1012 -17.47 -12.12 -22.14
C ALA A 1012 -18.86 -12.17 -22.84
N MET A 1013 -18.92 -11.84 -24.13
CA MET A 1013 -20.13 -11.87 -24.96
C MET A 1013 -20.44 -13.24 -25.55
N ARG A 1014 -19.58 -14.26 -25.39
CA ARG A 1014 -19.84 -15.64 -25.87
C ARG A 1014 -20.86 -16.40 -25.02
N SER A 1015 -21.28 -15.84 -23.89
CA SER A 1015 -22.27 -16.49 -23.02
C SER A 1015 -23.65 -16.52 -23.68
N THR A 1016 -24.43 -17.58 -23.41
CA THR A 1016 -25.82 -17.70 -23.88
C THR A 1016 -26.67 -16.50 -23.44
N LEU A 1017 -26.46 -16.03 -22.20
CA LEU A 1017 -27.15 -14.85 -21.67
C LEU A 1017 -26.87 -13.60 -22.52
N ALA A 1018 -25.61 -13.34 -22.88
CA ALA A 1018 -25.25 -12.19 -23.71
C ALA A 1018 -25.89 -12.25 -25.11
N SER A 1019 -25.95 -13.44 -25.73
CA SER A 1019 -26.64 -13.63 -27.01
C SER A 1019 -28.14 -13.36 -26.92
N LEU A 1020 -28.80 -13.77 -25.83
CA LEU A 1020 -30.22 -13.47 -25.59
C LEU A 1020 -30.46 -11.97 -25.34
N GLN A 1021 -29.59 -11.33 -24.57
CA GLN A 1021 -29.63 -9.89 -24.35
C GLN A 1021 -29.41 -9.11 -25.64
N PHE A 1022 -28.51 -9.57 -26.51
CA PHE A 1022 -28.32 -8.99 -27.84
C PHE A 1022 -29.56 -9.13 -28.71
N ALA A 1023 -30.12 -10.35 -28.79
CA ALA A 1023 -31.33 -10.61 -29.56
C ALA A 1023 -32.50 -9.69 -29.14
N ARG A 1024 -32.65 -9.44 -27.84
CA ARG A 1024 -33.66 -8.50 -27.29
C ARG A 1024 -33.28 -7.03 -27.53
N SER A 1025 -32.00 -6.69 -27.50
CA SER A 1025 -31.49 -5.32 -27.72
C SER A 1025 -31.56 -4.88 -29.18
N PHE A 1026 -31.46 -5.81 -30.13
CA PHE A 1026 -31.42 -5.51 -31.57
C PHE A 1026 -32.61 -4.67 -32.04
N ASN A 1027 -33.82 -4.98 -31.57
CA ASN A 1027 -35.04 -4.25 -31.95
C ASN A 1027 -35.07 -2.80 -31.44
N TYR A 1028 -34.26 -2.47 -30.43
CA TYR A 1028 -34.13 -1.11 -29.91
C TYR A 1028 -33.00 -0.32 -30.58
N MET A 1029 -32.17 -0.94 -31.41
CA MET A 1029 -31.05 -0.26 -32.05
C MET A 1029 -31.57 0.76 -33.07
N ARG A 1030 -31.07 2.00 -32.94
CA ARG A 1030 -31.43 3.08 -33.84
C ARG A 1030 -30.59 2.99 -35.13
N SER A 1031 -31.24 2.91 -36.28
CA SER A 1031 -30.58 2.81 -37.60
C SER A 1031 -29.95 4.13 -38.06
N ASP A 1032 -30.69 5.24 -37.90
CA ASP A 1032 -30.28 6.58 -38.33
C ASP A 1032 -29.44 7.34 -37.29
N LEU A 1033 -29.31 6.79 -36.07
CA LEU A 1033 -28.66 7.40 -34.90
C LEU A 1033 -29.22 8.79 -34.50
N ALA A 1034 -30.38 9.19 -35.01
CA ALA A 1034 -30.90 10.54 -34.78
C ALA A 1034 -31.46 10.73 -33.37
N ASN A 1035 -31.32 11.94 -32.83
CA ASN A 1035 -32.14 12.39 -31.70
C ASN A 1035 -33.56 12.71 -32.19
N VAL A 1036 -34.58 12.38 -31.40
CA VAL A 1036 -36.00 12.64 -31.72
C VAL A 1036 -36.53 13.83 -30.91
N ASP A 1037 -36.91 14.90 -31.60
CA ASP A 1037 -37.36 16.17 -31.01
C ASP A 1037 -38.58 15.99 -30.08
N ARG A 1038 -39.60 15.23 -30.51
CA ARG A 1038 -40.78 14.87 -29.71
C ARG A 1038 -40.40 14.27 -28.37
N ASP A 1039 -39.44 13.36 -28.36
CA ASP A 1039 -39.07 12.60 -27.17
C ASP A 1039 -38.25 13.47 -26.22
N TRP A 1040 -37.35 14.30 -26.73
CA TRP A 1040 -36.67 15.33 -25.94
C TRP A 1040 -37.64 16.32 -25.30
N ARG A 1041 -38.69 16.75 -26.02
CA ARG A 1041 -39.76 17.61 -25.46
C ARG A 1041 -40.50 16.91 -24.32
N LYS A 1042 -40.92 15.66 -24.52
CA LYS A 1042 -41.60 14.85 -23.48
C LYS A 1042 -40.73 14.67 -22.24
N VAL A 1043 -39.46 14.27 -22.41
CA VAL A 1043 -38.57 14.00 -21.28
C VAL A 1043 -38.18 15.29 -20.55
N THR A 1044 -38.08 16.42 -21.25
CA THR A 1044 -37.88 17.74 -20.62
C THR A 1044 -39.08 18.11 -19.75
N GLY A 1045 -40.31 17.96 -20.27
CA GLY A 1045 -41.53 18.18 -19.48
C GLY A 1045 -41.67 17.22 -18.29
N TYR A 1046 -41.31 15.95 -18.46
CA TYR A 1046 -41.29 14.99 -17.36
C TYR A 1046 -40.23 15.35 -16.31
N SER A 1047 -39.06 15.81 -16.74
CA SER A 1047 -37.98 16.25 -15.87
C SER A 1047 -38.39 17.47 -15.03
N GLN A 1048 -39.18 18.40 -15.60
CA GLN A 1048 -39.80 19.51 -14.87
C GLN A 1048 -40.86 19.01 -13.87
N ARG A 1049 -41.73 18.05 -14.25
CA ARG A 1049 -42.72 17.42 -13.35
C ARG A 1049 -42.07 16.76 -12.14
N LEU A 1050 -40.90 16.14 -12.29
CA LEU A 1050 -40.16 15.52 -11.19
C LEU A 1050 -39.62 16.54 -10.16
N GLY A 1051 -39.64 17.85 -10.45
CA GLY A 1051 -39.20 18.91 -9.54
C GLY A 1051 -37.70 18.96 -9.29
N ILE A 1052 -36.89 18.29 -10.13
CA ILE A 1052 -35.43 18.16 -9.94
C ILE A 1052 -34.67 19.29 -10.66
N PHE A 1053 -35.30 20.02 -11.59
CA PHE A 1053 -34.61 20.95 -12.47
C PHE A 1053 -35.31 22.32 -12.58
N PRO A 1054 -34.58 23.39 -12.97
CA PRO A 1054 -35.17 24.71 -13.18
C PRO A 1054 -36.25 24.68 -14.27
N GLU A 1055 -37.27 25.54 -14.14
CA GLU A 1055 -38.33 25.69 -15.15
C GLU A 1055 -37.77 26.07 -16.55
N GLU A 1056 -36.62 26.72 -16.60
CA GLU A 1056 -35.95 27.18 -17.82
C GLU A 1056 -35.11 26.09 -18.54
N LEU A 1057 -35.15 24.83 -18.08
CA LEU A 1057 -34.33 23.75 -18.66
C LEU A 1057 -34.63 23.55 -20.16
N GLN A 1058 -33.62 23.77 -21.00
CA GLN A 1058 -33.67 23.49 -22.44
C GLN A 1058 -33.13 22.08 -22.75
N PRO A 1059 -33.68 21.39 -23.76
CA PRO A 1059 -33.09 20.17 -24.29
C PRO A 1059 -31.63 20.36 -24.72
N ASN A 1060 -30.77 19.39 -24.43
CA ASN A 1060 -29.33 19.46 -24.75
C ASN A 1060 -28.89 18.39 -25.73
N TYR A 1061 -29.40 18.50 -26.95
CA TYR A 1061 -29.01 17.64 -28.08
C TYR A 1061 -28.77 18.44 -29.35
N THR A 1062 -28.14 17.81 -30.34
CA THR A 1062 -28.01 18.29 -31.70
C THR A 1062 -27.86 17.10 -32.65
N ASN A 1063 -28.37 17.24 -33.88
CA ASN A 1063 -28.15 16.28 -34.98
C ASN A 1063 -27.13 16.82 -36.01
N GLU A 1064 -26.49 17.97 -35.76
CA GLU A 1064 -25.55 18.64 -36.70
C GLU A 1064 -24.29 17.80 -37.02
N TYR A 1065 -23.99 16.80 -36.19
CA TYR A 1065 -22.85 15.89 -36.40
C TYR A 1065 -23.22 14.64 -37.22
N LEU A 1066 -24.49 14.49 -37.61
CA LEU A 1066 -24.97 13.41 -38.47
C LEU A 1066 -25.01 13.91 -39.93
N SER A 1067 -24.43 13.15 -40.86
CA SER A 1067 -24.22 13.59 -42.26
C SER A 1067 -24.95 12.73 -43.29
N TRP A 1068 -26.06 12.11 -42.90
CA TRP A 1068 -26.90 11.23 -43.74
C TRP A 1068 -28.38 11.60 -43.59
N GLU A 1069 -29.24 11.02 -44.43
CA GLU A 1069 -30.69 11.21 -44.36
C GLU A 1069 -31.26 10.61 -43.08
N LEU A 1070 -32.08 11.39 -42.36
CA LEU A 1070 -32.65 11.01 -41.07
C LEU A 1070 -34.12 10.64 -41.23
N ASP A 1071 -34.60 9.68 -40.43
CA ASP A 1071 -35.99 9.25 -40.49
C ASP A 1071 -36.92 10.32 -39.88
N ASP A 1072 -38.07 10.58 -40.52
CA ASP A 1072 -39.06 11.55 -40.04
C ASP A 1072 -39.93 10.96 -38.92
N GLU A 1073 -39.32 10.76 -37.76
CA GLU A 1073 -39.94 10.17 -36.57
C GLU A 1073 -40.95 11.10 -35.86
N GLU A 1074 -41.03 12.38 -36.24
CA GLU A 1074 -42.10 13.27 -35.78
C GLU A 1074 -43.48 12.86 -36.32
N LYS A 1075 -43.53 12.19 -37.48
CA LYS A 1075 -44.78 11.69 -38.07
C LYS A 1075 -45.21 10.31 -37.57
N VAL A 1076 -44.35 9.62 -36.83
CA VAL A 1076 -44.63 8.28 -36.31
C VAL A 1076 -45.47 8.40 -35.03
N ASP A 1077 -46.61 7.71 -34.97
CA ASP A 1077 -47.39 7.60 -33.74
C ASP A 1077 -46.64 6.75 -32.71
N GLY A 1078 -46.13 7.40 -31.66
CA GLY A 1078 -45.37 6.75 -30.60
C GLY A 1078 -46.13 5.63 -29.86
N ASN A 1079 -47.46 5.74 -29.73
CA ASN A 1079 -48.26 4.70 -29.09
C ASN A 1079 -48.36 3.46 -29.99
N ALA A 1080 -48.52 3.67 -31.30
CA ALA A 1080 -48.51 2.59 -32.28
C ALA A 1080 -47.13 1.90 -32.33
N LYS A 1081 -46.04 2.67 -32.30
CA LYS A 1081 -44.65 2.16 -32.23
C LYS A 1081 -44.43 1.29 -30.99
N GLN A 1082 -44.88 1.74 -29.83
CA GLN A 1082 -44.77 0.97 -28.58
C GLN A 1082 -45.61 -0.32 -28.61
N ALA A 1083 -46.83 -0.28 -29.15
CA ALA A 1083 -47.69 -1.46 -29.30
C ALA A 1083 -47.07 -2.51 -30.25
N GLU A 1084 -46.43 -2.07 -31.33
CA GLU A 1084 -45.68 -2.95 -32.22
C GLU A 1084 -44.44 -3.54 -31.53
N MET A 1085 -43.70 -2.72 -30.79
CA MET A 1085 -42.51 -3.16 -30.06
C MET A 1085 -42.83 -4.23 -29.01
N ILE A 1086 -43.97 -4.12 -28.31
CA ILE A 1086 -44.43 -5.16 -27.36
C ILE A 1086 -44.60 -6.51 -28.07
N LYS A 1087 -45.20 -6.52 -29.28
CA LYS A 1087 -45.38 -7.75 -30.06
C LYS A 1087 -44.03 -8.32 -30.50
N LYS A 1088 -43.12 -7.47 -30.98
CA LYS A 1088 -41.76 -7.87 -31.40
C LYS A 1088 -40.97 -8.49 -30.26
N GLN A 1089 -40.94 -7.86 -29.08
CA GLN A 1089 -40.22 -8.40 -27.93
C GLN A 1089 -40.82 -9.73 -27.44
N ALA A 1090 -42.15 -9.86 -27.44
CA ALA A 1090 -42.81 -11.13 -27.10
C ALA A 1090 -42.44 -12.25 -28.09
N GLN A 1091 -42.36 -11.94 -29.38
CA GLN A 1091 -41.93 -12.89 -30.41
C GLN A 1091 -40.47 -13.32 -30.22
N VAL A 1092 -39.56 -12.37 -29.96
CA VAL A 1092 -38.14 -12.66 -29.69
C VAL A 1092 -37.97 -13.50 -28.43
N ALA A 1093 -38.74 -13.25 -27.38
CA ALA A 1093 -38.71 -14.03 -26.14
C ALA A 1093 -39.16 -15.49 -26.33
N GLN A 1094 -40.08 -15.75 -27.27
CA GLN A 1094 -40.60 -17.10 -27.54
C GLN A 1094 -39.78 -17.88 -28.56
N ASN A 1095 -39.45 -17.25 -29.68
CA ASN A 1095 -38.91 -17.92 -30.87
C ASN A 1095 -37.41 -17.71 -31.05
N GLY A 1096 -36.78 -16.91 -30.18
CA GLY A 1096 -35.45 -16.38 -30.42
C GLY A 1096 -35.49 -15.19 -31.38
N GLY A 1097 -34.44 -14.38 -31.36
CA GLY A 1097 -34.33 -13.18 -32.20
C GLY A 1097 -33.47 -13.42 -33.44
N VAL A 1098 -32.82 -12.35 -33.89
CA VAL A 1098 -31.97 -12.29 -35.10
C VAL A 1098 -30.78 -13.26 -35.15
N LEU A 1099 -30.56 -14.05 -34.10
CA LEU A 1099 -29.49 -15.05 -34.03
C LEU A 1099 -29.96 -16.48 -34.36
N VAL A 1100 -31.27 -16.72 -34.44
CA VAL A 1100 -31.83 -18.04 -34.77
C VAL A 1100 -32.09 -18.10 -36.28
N GLU A 1101 -31.67 -19.18 -36.93
CA GLU A 1101 -31.95 -19.38 -38.36
C GLU A 1101 -33.47 -19.46 -38.58
N ALA A 1102 -33.98 -18.70 -39.56
CA ALA A 1102 -35.38 -18.77 -39.93
C ALA A 1102 -35.72 -20.21 -40.34
N ALA A 1103 -36.63 -20.83 -39.61
CA ALA A 1103 -37.08 -22.21 -39.84
C ALA A 1103 -37.80 -22.38 -41.18
#